data_AF-A0A1F7CXR4-F1
#
_entry.id   AF-A0A1F7CXR4-F1
#
_cell.length_a   1.000
_cell.length_b   1.000
_cell.length_c   1.000
_cell.angle_alpha   90.00
_cell.angle_beta   90.00
_cell.angle_gamma   90.00
#
_symmetry.space_group_name_H-M   'P 1'
#
loop_
_entity.id
_entity.type
_entity.pdbx_description
1 polymer ?
#
loop_
_entity_poly.entity_id
_entity_poly.type
_entity_poly.pdbx_seq_one_letter_code
_entity_poly.pdbx_strand_id
1 'polypeptide(L)'
;MAQYRAFTAVETMLTVGIIAVTAGFTVPMYRNYQIRSDLDLVTEQTIQGLRRAQVLAQSGENDSSWGFYVQDGVLYQGEAYAVRDPQSDETYPVPSTINTSGLPEVSFSRVDGIPDRTGEIIIQGLSGEQRIIIVGIDGVLSSSGIEGGEGVGEGMGSSGSSSGGGEEGEGSSSSAGGDDGGSSSGSSSGGGDGGGDDGGDDGGGSSGGGDSGEPTCEDRFTIGTDGVISTTGNVNATFEVLGSQITYGAGGPEIQVRVYASTNGGTTWVPLFNEADVDGGEEQTILNIPNGSQVLLKVNGRYSWLFNRTYISNDSEGHIEVLRDGETPPEYEAFDNQEDLAAFLGIIIGEDGTIDIGTYDAVFLAELGSLGGSSADFQDAVVKVTFSQPAGSCASSDEPRFKVSFGRVENVGNGDAQAKLFVGEQGMIFGPDEWVPLRDSGSMLLDNFLTEDVPGPAAWRHSGYVRVLQHGSHFDGSKEIVDATITFQNAVISSVENDTGQNITENPLDGIVNDGAGGDEVVVAADNLSLLYQTRVTLQDDAILIHWVESEGAGIDDDTDGDGGTGDTGDTEEDGDTGDTGDTGDDTGDTGESGGDTDSGGGDLDDSTPDPCGVAYTITENGQIEINEPADITFHALGSHVTYGARGPEVRAYISASLDGGMTWQSLFGFRDIDGGEWETFSGVGPGARLVLRTEGRYSWLFRSKADTADGTGRVKILRRGGAVPGTTPYTNIAGLKGFMRNVIDGNRIRIRKTSLLLLFELQELNAGSDYQDAAVEIILEKPASQGICGAANTGGGSGSSSSSAGGTGTDSSSSSSGDTGGGTGEDEEIMTICHYPPGNTSNPQTLEIPVSDWSAHQNHGDREGACESDTDGDTVPNSADLCPNTYMPESVPGQYMLFDRFALTADSPIFRHGPRKKIGQYTLSDTKGCSCEQLVDVAENKKTYHFPQFPRLHRQMRSLFPFYTTGARDFGCGKAIVDMVKAF
;
A
#
# COMPACT_ATOMS: atom_id res chain seq x y z
N MET A 1 -33.52 -78.02 -16.35
CA MET A 1 -33.84 -77.33 -15.08
C MET A 1 -32.54 -77.09 -14.36
N ALA A 2 -32.20 -75.85 -14.03
CA ALA A 2 -31.07 -75.54 -13.16
C ALA A 2 -31.53 -75.61 -11.70
N GLN A 3 -30.74 -76.24 -10.83
CA GLN A 3 -30.94 -76.14 -9.38
C GLN A 3 -30.21 -74.90 -8.88
N TYR A 4 -30.95 -73.90 -8.42
CA TYR A 4 -30.39 -72.83 -7.62
C TYR A 4 -29.91 -73.42 -6.28
N ARG A 5 -28.65 -73.16 -5.93
CA ARG A 5 -28.11 -73.54 -4.61
C ARG A 5 -28.66 -72.56 -3.58
N ALA A 6 -29.25 -73.09 -2.50
CA ALA A 6 -29.67 -72.27 -1.37
C ALA A 6 -28.48 -71.98 -0.45
N PHE A 7 -28.54 -70.86 0.27
CA PHE A 7 -27.57 -70.49 1.30
C PHE A 7 -27.54 -71.53 2.43
N THR A 8 -26.36 -71.71 3.04
CA THR A 8 -26.20 -72.54 4.23
C THR A 8 -26.69 -71.83 5.48
N ALA A 9 -27.00 -72.62 6.52
CA ALA A 9 -27.35 -72.08 7.83
C ALA A 9 -26.20 -71.26 8.45
N VAL A 10 -24.94 -71.56 8.11
CA VAL A 10 -23.76 -70.83 8.60
C VAL A 10 -23.66 -69.44 7.97
N GLU A 11 -23.83 -69.32 6.64
CA GLU A 11 -23.88 -68.02 5.95
C GLU A 11 -25.06 -67.16 6.46
N THR A 12 -26.18 -67.79 6.78
CA THR A 12 -27.36 -67.12 7.35
C THR A 12 -27.10 -66.61 8.77
N MET A 13 -26.42 -67.38 9.62
CA MET A 13 -26.01 -66.92 10.95
C MET A 13 -24.94 -65.83 10.90
N LEU A 14 -23.97 -65.94 9.99
CA LEU A 14 -22.90 -64.96 9.81
C LEU A 14 -23.46 -63.60 9.38
N THR A 15 -24.36 -63.58 8.40
CA THR A 15 -24.99 -62.34 7.90
C THR A 15 -25.86 -61.67 8.96
N VAL A 16 -26.66 -62.43 9.71
CA VAL A 16 -27.44 -61.89 10.85
C VAL A 16 -26.52 -61.36 11.96
N GLY A 17 -25.41 -62.05 12.25
CA GLY A 17 -24.41 -61.61 13.22
C GLY A 17 -23.75 -60.29 12.84
N ILE A 18 -23.33 -60.14 11.57
CA ILE A 18 -22.77 -58.89 11.05
C ILE A 18 -23.79 -57.75 11.15
N ILE A 19 -25.04 -57.96 10.72
CA ILE A 19 -26.11 -56.96 10.82
C ILE A 19 -26.34 -56.51 12.28
N ALA A 20 -26.32 -57.44 13.24
CA ALA A 20 -26.48 -57.12 14.65
C ALA A 20 -25.30 -56.28 15.21
N VAL A 21 -24.06 -56.62 14.84
CA VAL A 21 -22.87 -55.86 15.24
C VAL A 21 -22.86 -54.46 14.62
N THR A 22 -23.11 -54.36 13.31
CA THR A 22 -23.19 -53.05 12.61
C THR A 22 -24.29 -52.17 13.22
N ALA A 23 -25.50 -52.70 13.42
CA ALA A 23 -26.59 -51.95 14.04
C ALA A 23 -26.24 -51.47 15.46
N GLY A 24 -25.48 -52.27 16.23
CA GLY A 24 -25.00 -51.91 17.57
C GLY A 24 -24.12 -50.65 17.60
N PHE A 25 -23.33 -50.40 16.55
CA PHE A 25 -22.51 -49.19 16.43
C PHE A 25 -23.21 -48.05 15.68
N THR A 26 -23.93 -48.36 14.60
CA THR A 26 -24.57 -47.34 13.75
C THR A 26 -25.69 -46.59 14.47
N VAL A 27 -26.52 -47.25 15.28
CA VAL A 27 -27.65 -46.60 15.97
C VAL A 27 -27.22 -45.52 16.98
N PRO A 28 -26.28 -45.75 17.92
CA PRO A 28 -25.84 -44.69 18.83
C PRO A 28 -25.07 -43.57 18.09
N MET A 29 -24.25 -43.91 17.09
CA MET A 29 -23.52 -42.91 16.31
C MET A 29 -24.47 -41.99 15.53
N TYR A 30 -25.50 -42.56 14.89
CA TYR A 30 -26.54 -41.80 14.20
C TYR A 30 -27.33 -40.89 15.14
N ARG A 31 -27.62 -41.34 16.37
CA ARG A 31 -28.30 -40.53 17.38
C ARG A 31 -27.49 -39.30 17.79
N ASN A 32 -26.18 -39.44 18.01
CA ASN A 32 -25.33 -38.31 18.35
C ASN A 32 -25.17 -37.33 17.15
N TYR A 33 -25.05 -37.86 15.93
CA TYR A 33 -25.06 -37.05 14.72
C TYR A 33 -26.37 -36.25 14.57
N GLN A 34 -27.52 -36.88 14.84
CA GLN A 34 -28.81 -36.19 14.81
C GLN A 34 -28.89 -35.07 15.84
N ILE A 35 -28.47 -35.29 17.09
CA ILE A 35 -28.48 -34.24 18.14
C ILE A 35 -27.61 -33.04 17.75
N ARG A 36 -26.44 -33.26 17.12
CA ARG A 36 -25.62 -32.16 16.58
C ARG A 36 -26.33 -31.43 15.43
N SER A 37 -26.94 -32.17 14.50
CA SER A 37 -27.70 -31.57 13.40
C SER A 37 -28.93 -30.79 13.88
N ASP A 38 -29.58 -31.22 14.95
CA ASP A 38 -30.69 -30.50 15.61
C ASP A 38 -30.15 -29.20 16.28
N LEU A 39 -28.97 -29.25 16.90
CA LEU A 39 -28.34 -28.14 17.61
C LEU A 39 -27.91 -27.02 16.64
N ASP A 40 -27.26 -27.38 15.53
CA ASP A 40 -26.88 -26.43 14.50
C ASP A 40 -28.12 -25.81 13.82
N LEU A 41 -29.16 -26.62 13.56
CA LEU A 41 -30.42 -26.15 12.99
C LEU A 41 -31.14 -25.13 13.88
N VAL A 42 -31.26 -25.39 15.19
CA VAL A 42 -31.90 -24.44 16.13
C VAL A 42 -31.07 -23.16 16.29
N THR A 43 -29.74 -23.26 16.23
CA THR A 43 -28.84 -22.10 16.30
C THR A 43 -29.05 -21.19 15.10
N GLU A 44 -29.03 -21.73 13.88
CA GLU A 44 -29.33 -20.98 12.66
C GLU A 44 -30.75 -20.40 12.64
N GLN A 45 -31.77 -21.19 13.02
CA GLN A 45 -33.15 -20.69 13.11
C GLN A 45 -33.30 -19.55 14.12
N THR A 46 -32.59 -19.59 15.25
CA THR A 46 -32.59 -18.53 16.26
C THR A 46 -31.94 -17.25 15.73
N ILE A 47 -30.77 -17.35 15.08
CA ILE A 47 -30.08 -16.21 14.46
C ILE A 47 -30.95 -15.58 13.36
N GLN A 48 -31.57 -16.39 12.51
CA GLN A 48 -32.44 -15.93 11.43
C GLN A 48 -33.73 -15.29 11.98
N GLY A 49 -34.32 -15.86 13.03
CA GLY A 49 -35.49 -15.31 13.73
C GLY A 49 -35.22 -13.96 14.38
N LEU A 50 -34.10 -13.82 15.10
CA LEU A 50 -33.67 -12.56 15.71
C LEU A 50 -33.41 -11.47 14.67
N ARG A 51 -32.61 -11.76 13.63
CA ARG A 51 -32.36 -10.81 12.54
C ARG A 51 -33.64 -10.39 11.82
N ARG A 52 -34.58 -11.32 11.63
CA ARG A 52 -35.86 -11.01 10.99
C ARG A 52 -36.76 -10.15 11.88
N ALA A 53 -36.79 -10.38 13.19
CA ALA A 53 -37.46 -9.50 14.14
C ALA A 53 -36.88 -8.07 14.08
N GLN A 54 -35.55 -7.93 14.06
CA GLN A 54 -34.88 -6.65 13.94
C GLN A 54 -35.27 -5.91 12.64
N VAL A 55 -35.21 -6.59 11.49
CA VAL A 55 -35.57 -5.99 10.19
C VAL A 55 -37.04 -5.56 10.14
N LEU A 56 -37.97 -6.35 10.69
CA LEU A 56 -39.40 -6.00 10.74
C LEU A 56 -39.69 -4.80 11.65
N ALA A 57 -38.96 -4.67 12.76
CA ALA A 57 -39.02 -3.49 13.62
C ALA A 57 -38.43 -2.24 12.92
N GLN A 58 -37.30 -2.39 12.22
CA GLN A 58 -36.64 -1.31 11.47
C GLN A 58 -37.47 -0.83 10.26
N SER A 59 -38.11 -1.74 9.52
CA SER A 59 -39.01 -1.38 8.42
C SER A 59 -40.33 -0.75 8.89
N GLY A 60 -40.58 -0.72 10.21
CA GLY A 60 -41.82 -0.24 10.80
C GLY A 60 -43.03 -1.10 10.45
N GLU A 61 -42.84 -2.41 10.22
CA GLU A 61 -43.92 -3.30 9.78
C GLU A 61 -45.04 -3.33 10.82
N ASN A 62 -46.27 -3.08 10.37
CA ASN A 62 -47.47 -2.88 11.21
C ASN A 62 -47.33 -1.79 12.31
N ASP A 63 -46.42 -0.83 12.15
CA ASP A 63 -46.10 0.24 13.12
C ASP A 63 -45.74 -0.31 14.53
N SER A 64 -45.12 -1.49 14.59
CA SER A 64 -44.90 -2.25 15.83
C SER A 64 -43.43 -2.56 16.11
N SER A 65 -43.11 -2.85 17.37
CA SER A 65 -41.92 -3.61 17.75
C SER A 65 -42.11 -5.09 17.38
N TRP A 66 -41.00 -5.79 17.18
CA TRP A 66 -40.98 -7.22 16.84
C TRP A 66 -39.87 -7.90 17.63
N GLY A 67 -40.08 -9.17 18.00
CA GLY A 67 -39.13 -9.92 18.82
C GLY A 67 -39.08 -11.41 18.48
N PHE A 68 -38.13 -12.12 19.08
CA PHE A 68 -38.00 -13.58 18.94
C PHE A 68 -37.92 -14.24 20.32
N TYR A 69 -38.78 -15.24 20.56
CA TYR A 69 -38.79 -16.06 21.77
C TYR A 69 -38.11 -17.40 21.48
N VAL A 70 -36.96 -17.64 22.12
CA VAL A 70 -36.03 -18.71 21.76
C VAL A 70 -36.59 -20.10 22.09
N GLN A 71 -37.26 -20.24 23.24
CA GLN A 71 -37.65 -21.56 23.76
C GLN A 71 -38.70 -22.29 22.91
N ASP A 72 -39.72 -21.58 22.42
CA ASP A 72 -40.70 -22.14 21.48
C ASP A 72 -40.31 -21.88 20.00
N GLY A 73 -39.23 -21.11 19.77
CA GLY A 73 -38.77 -20.69 18.45
C GLY A 73 -39.75 -19.77 17.71
N VAL A 74 -40.29 -18.73 18.36
CA VAL A 74 -41.36 -17.91 17.79
C VAL A 74 -40.91 -16.48 17.51
N LEU A 75 -40.96 -16.08 16.23
CA LEU A 75 -40.93 -14.69 15.79
C LEU A 75 -42.32 -14.08 16.06
N TYR A 76 -42.36 -12.92 16.72
CA TYR A 76 -43.60 -12.29 17.16
C TYR A 76 -43.64 -10.78 16.95
N GLN A 77 -44.85 -10.23 16.87
CA GLN A 77 -45.13 -8.80 16.84
C GLN A 77 -45.57 -8.30 18.23
N GLY A 78 -44.87 -7.32 18.79
CA GLY A 78 -45.17 -6.70 20.09
C GLY A 78 -43.92 -6.42 20.94
N GLU A 79 -44.10 -5.73 22.07
CA GLU A 79 -43.01 -5.31 22.96
C GLU A 79 -42.36 -6.47 23.75
N ALA A 80 -43.10 -7.57 23.97
CA ALA A 80 -42.60 -8.82 24.55
C ALA A 80 -43.52 -10.00 24.19
N TYR A 81 -43.03 -11.24 24.26
CA TYR A 81 -43.79 -12.45 23.88
C TYR A 81 -45.08 -12.65 24.69
N ALA A 82 -45.12 -12.11 25.91
CA ALA A 82 -46.27 -12.15 26.81
C ALA A 82 -47.42 -11.18 26.41
N VAL A 83 -47.16 -10.19 25.56
CA VAL A 83 -48.13 -9.14 25.14
C VAL A 83 -48.27 -9.01 23.61
N ARG A 84 -47.71 -9.97 22.87
CA ARG A 84 -47.72 -10.03 21.39
C ARG A 84 -49.10 -10.17 20.76
N ASP A 85 -49.20 -9.96 19.46
CA ASP A 85 -50.34 -10.41 18.63
C ASP A 85 -50.12 -11.86 18.12
N PRO A 86 -50.88 -12.87 18.59
CA PRO A 86 -50.75 -14.26 18.14
C PRO A 86 -51.27 -14.52 16.73
N GLN A 87 -51.66 -13.50 15.95
CA GLN A 87 -51.91 -13.62 14.51
C GLN A 87 -50.67 -13.30 13.66
N SER A 88 -49.63 -12.72 14.26
CA SER A 88 -48.33 -12.45 13.63
C SER A 88 -47.22 -13.42 14.07
N ASP A 89 -47.55 -14.47 14.84
CA ASP A 89 -46.61 -15.51 15.28
C ASP A 89 -46.12 -16.37 14.09
N GLU A 90 -44.81 -16.36 13.82
CA GLU A 90 -44.15 -17.32 12.92
C GLU A 90 -43.28 -18.30 13.71
N THR A 91 -43.51 -19.61 13.52
CA THR A 91 -42.94 -20.66 14.36
C THR A 91 -41.83 -21.47 13.67
N TYR A 92 -40.70 -21.58 14.34
CA TYR A 92 -39.49 -22.32 13.97
C TYR A 92 -39.33 -23.50 14.94
N PRO A 93 -39.73 -24.73 14.57
CA PRO A 93 -39.92 -25.80 15.56
C PRO A 93 -38.62 -26.30 16.21
N VAL A 94 -38.40 -25.93 17.47
CA VAL A 94 -37.29 -26.44 18.31
C VAL A 94 -37.50 -27.94 18.63
N PRO A 95 -36.57 -28.84 18.26
CA PRO A 95 -36.66 -30.26 18.60
C PRO A 95 -36.47 -30.53 20.10
N SER A 96 -37.18 -31.53 20.65
CA SER A 96 -37.05 -31.93 22.07
C SER A 96 -35.74 -32.63 22.43
N THR A 97 -34.80 -32.71 21.49
CA THR A 97 -33.39 -33.05 21.66
C THR A 97 -32.52 -31.87 22.08
N ILE A 98 -33.08 -30.65 22.06
CA ILE A 98 -32.43 -29.37 22.38
C ILE A 98 -33.10 -28.74 23.62
N ASN A 99 -32.31 -28.02 24.40
CA ASN A 99 -32.72 -27.22 25.56
C ASN A 99 -32.07 -25.83 25.47
N THR A 100 -32.75 -24.78 25.94
CA THR A 100 -32.33 -23.38 25.75
C THR A 100 -32.25 -22.64 27.09
N SER A 101 -31.23 -21.79 27.27
CA SER A 101 -31.02 -20.97 28.46
C SER A 101 -30.34 -19.63 28.09
N GLY A 102 -30.02 -18.80 29.09
CA GLY A 102 -29.61 -17.40 28.85
C GLY A 102 -30.82 -16.48 28.65
N LEU A 103 -30.76 -15.59 27.65
CA LEU A 103 -31.89 -14.72 27.27
C LEU A 103 -33.04 -15.56 26.68
N PRO A 104 -34.27 -15.48 27.22
CA PRO A 104 -35.41 -16.24 26.70
C PRO A 104 -36.05 -15.59 25.46
N GLU A 105 -35.95 -14.27 25.34
CA GLU A 105 -36.44 -13.48 24.22
C GLU A 105 -35.58 -12.22 24.03
N VAL A 106 -35.64 -11.67 22.81
CA VAL A 106 -35.16 -10.31 22.50
C VAL A 106 -36.24 -9.60 21.67
N SER A 107 -36.60 -8.39 22.06
CA SER A 107 -37.49 -7.48 21.32
C SER A 107 -36.67 -6.35 20.71
N PHE A 108 -37.02 -5.89 19.51
CA PHE A 108 -36.35 -4.78 18.84
C PHE A 108 -37.22 -3.54 18.78
N SER A 109 -36.61 -2.37 19.05
CA SER A 109 -37.29 -1.08 18.98
C SER A 109 -37.73 -0.76 17.55
N ARG A 110 -38.94 -0.20 17.43
CA ARG A 110 -39.50 0.24 16.15
C ARG A 110 -38.63 1.35 15.55
N VAL A 111 -38.43 1.32 14.23
CA VAL A 111 -37.51 2.19 13.45
C VAL A 111 -36.03 1.96 13.75
N ASP A 112 -35.58 2.10 15.00
CA ASP A 112 -34.15 2.08 15.31
C ASP A 112 -33.52 0.67 15.36
N GLY A 113 -34.33 -0.37 15.57
CA GLY A 113 -33.90 -1.77 15.60
C GLY A 113 -32.96 -2.12 16.75
N ILE A 114 -33.05 -1.41 17.88
CA ILE A 114 -32.20 -1.64 19.06
C ILE A 114 -32.81 -2.76 19.90
N PRO A 115 -32.05 -3.79 20.32
CA PRO A 115 -32.56 -4.84 21.20
C PRO A 115 -32.89 -4.30 22.60
N ASP A 116 -33.98 -4.78 23.20
CA ASP A 116 -34.43 -4.43 24.55
C ASP A 116 -33.42 -4.83 25.64
N ARG A 117 -32.69 -5.92 25.39
CA ARG A 117 -31.66 -6.49 26.26
C ARG A 117 -30.51 -7.06 25.44
N THR A 118 -29.31 -6.92 25.97
CA THR A 118 -28.09 -7.56 25.49
C THR A 118 -27.66 -8.70 26.40
N GLY A 119 -26.84 -9.62 25.89
CA GLY A 119 -26.39 -10.82 26.62
C GLY A 119 -26.36 -12.08 25.75
N GLU A 120 -26.29 -13.24 26.38
CA GLU A 120 -26.10 -14.52 25.70
C GLU A 120 -27.38 -15.34 25.60
N ILE A 121 -27.57 -16.02 24.46
CA ILE A 121 -28.53 -17.10 24.28
C ILE A 121 -27.73 -18.40 24.16
N ILE A 122 -27.99 -19.35 25.05
CA ILE A 122 -27.27 -20.62 25.12
C ILE A 122 -28.21 -21.73 24.64
N ILE A 123 -27.76 -22.50 23.65
CA ILE A 123 -28.51 -23.61 23.05
C ILE A 123 -27.70 -24.88 23.31
N GLN A 124 -28.30 -25.87 23.97
CA GLN A 124 -27.61 -27.09 24.41
C GLN A 124 -28.34 -28.35 23.93
N GLY A 125 -27.61 -29.28 23.32
CA GLY A 125 -28.14 -30.59 22.96
C GLY A 125 -28.17 -31.57 24.14
N LEU A 126 -29.05 -32.58 24.09
CA LEU A 126 -29.05 -33.70 25.06
C LEU A 126 -27.74 -34.54 25.06
N SER A 127 -26.76 -34.22 24.21
CA SER A 127 -25.38 -34.72 24.26
C SER A 127 -24.50 -33.98 25.28
N GLY A 128 -24.95 -32.84 25.82
CA GLY A 128 -24.18 -31.92 26.67
C GLY A 128 -23.45 -30.81 25.90
N GLU A 129 -23.37 -30.92 24.58
CA GLU A 129 -22.71 -29.96 23.67
C GLU A 129 -23.55 -28.68 23.52
N GLN A 130 -22.89 -27.52 23.45
CA GLN A 130 -23.57 -26.21 23.40
C GLN A 130 -23.16 -25.33 22.21
N ARG A 131 -23.95 -24.28 21.99
CA ARG A 131 -23.68 -23.09 21.16
C ARG A 131 -24.10 -21.87 21.95
N ILE A 132 -23.37 -20.77 21.80
CA ILE A 132 -23.70 -19.47 22.41
C ILE A 132 -23.89 -18.46 21.28
N ILE A 133 -24.98 -17.69 21.32
CA ILE A 133 -25.27 -16.56 20.41
C ILE A 133 -25.19 -15.28 21.24
N ILE A 134 -24.40 -14.29 20.81
CA ILE A 134 -24.17 -13.06 21.59
C ILE A 134 -25.02 -11.91 21.03
N VAL A 135 -25.96 -11.44 21.84
CA VAL A 135 -26.83 -10.28 21.55
C VAL A 135 -26.11 -8.99 21.95
N GLY A 136 -25.35 -8.41 21.04
CA GLY A 136 -24.73 -7.08 21.19
C GLY A 136 -25.72 -5.92 20.99
N ILE A 137 -25.29 -4.69 21.33
CA ILE A 137 -26.12 -3.46 21.28
C ILE A 137 -26.69 -3.10 19.89
N ASP A 138 -26.09 -3.64 18.82
CA ASP A 138 -26.53 -3.45 17.43
C ASP A 138 -27.37 -4.63 16.88
N GLY A 139 -27.73 -5.62 17.71
CA GLY A 139 -28.65 -6.70 17.36
C GLY A 139 -28.01 -7.99 16.83
N VAL A 140 -27.21 -8.64 17.68
CA VAL A 140 -26.51 -9.93 17.47
C VAL A 140 -25.19 -9.86 16.70
N LEU A 141 -24.12 -10.29 17.38
CA LEU A 141 -22.76 -10.41 16.85
C LEU A 141 -22.25 -11.85 17.08
N SER A 142 -22.22 -12.63 15.99
CA SER A 142 -21.71 -14.00 15.89
C SER A 142 -22.34 -15.07 16.82
N SER A 143 -21.86 -16.31 16.65
CA SER A 143 -22.16 -17.48 17.46
C SER A 143 -20.88 -18.31 17.68
N SER A 144 -20.75 -18.96 18.83
CA SER A 144 -19.58 -19.79 19.16
C SER A 144 -19.57 -21.14 18.43
N GLY A 145 -18.39 -21.76 18.38
CA GLY A 145 -18.20 -23.12 17.84
C GLY A 145 -18.71 -24.23 18.76
N ILE A 146 -18.27 -25.47 18.52
CA ILE A 146 -18.67 -26.61 19.38
C ILE A 146 -17.87 -26.58 20.68
N GLU A 147 -18.49 -26.05 21.73
CA GLU A 147 -18.00 -26.22 23.10
C GLU A 147 -18.53 -27.51 23.71
N GLY A 148 -17.62 -28.37 24.16
CA GLY A 148 -17.94 -29.57 24.93
C GLY A 148 -18.01 -29.26 26.42
N GLY A 149 -19.20 -29.37 27.01
CA GLY A 149 -19.40 -29.08 28.43
C GLY A 149 -18.64 -30.03 29.37
N GLU A 150 -17.97 -29.48 30.38
CA GLU A 150 -17.36 -30.26 31.46
C GLU A 150 -18.44 -30.97 32.29
N GLY A 151 -18.48 -32.31 32.29
CA GLY A 151 -19.57 -33.02 32.98
C GLY A 151 -19.43 -34.53 33.13
N VAL A 152 -18.81 -34.95 34.25
CA VAL A 152 -19.02 -36.24 34.95
C VAL A 152 -18.80 -37.53 34.13
N GLY A 153 -17.70 -38.25 34.41
CA GLY A 153 -17.40 -39.54 33.80
C GLY A 153 -17.87 -40.77 34.60
N GLU A 154 -18.44 -41.74 33.89
CA GLU A 154 -18.35 -43.19 34.16
C GLU A 154 -17.89 -43.83 32.82
N GLY A 155 -17.14 -44.93 32.75
CA GLY A 155 -16.70 -45.89 33.77
C GLY A 155 -16.69 -47.29 33.13
N MET A 156 -15.60 -48.05 33.27
CA MET A 156 -15.33 -49.32 32.58
C MET A 156 -15.01 -49.20 31.06
N GLY A 157 -14.23 -50.10 30.44
CA GLY A 157 -13.41 -51.14 31.07
C GLY A 157 -12.97 -52.31 30.15
N SER A 158 -11.74 -52.21 29.62
CA SER A 158 -10.77 -53.33 29.45
C SER A 158 -11.01 -54.49 28.44
N SER A 159 -10.02 -54.67 27.56
CA SER A 159 -9.33 -55.94 27.17
C SER A 159 -9.97 -56.99 26.24
N GLY A 160 -9.10 -57.73 25.52
CA GLY A 160 -9.40 -58.94 24.73
C GLY A 160 -9.38 -58.73 23.20
N SER A 161 -8.27 -58.56 22.47
CA SER A 161 -6.91 -59.17 22.49
C SER A 161 -6.80 -60.52 21.73
N SER A 162 -5.62 -60.75 21.11
CA SER A 162 -5.17 -61.92 20.32
C SER A 162 -5.76 -62.08 18.89
N SER A 163 -5.02 -62.51 17.86
CA SER A 163 -3.55 -62.60 17.57
C SER A 163 -3.41 -63.06 16.11
N GLY A 164 -2.62 -62.46 15.21
CA GLY A 164 -1.15 -62.39 15.16
C GLY A 164 -0.70 -62.74 13.72
N GLY A 165 0.55 -62.54 13.28
CA GLY A 165 1.72 -61.98 13.96
C GLY A 165 2.95 -61.95 13.03
N GLY A 166 4.09 -61.53 13.60
CA GLY A 166 5.43 -61.49 12.99
C GLY A 166 5.78 -60.22 12.22
N GLU A 167 7.05 -59.80 12.15
CA GLU A 167 8.29 -60.17 12.89
C GLU A 167 9.39 -59.18 12.42
N GLU A 168 10.31 -58.57 13.19
CA GLU A 168 10.57 -58.48 14.65
C GLU A 168 10.52 -56.96 15.07
N GLY A 169 11.14 -56.30 16.07
CA GLY A 169 12.12 -56.60 17.13
C GLY A 169 13.55 -56.11 16.81
N GLU A 170 14.31 -55.34 17.62
CA GLU A 170 14.10 -54.58 18.90
C GLU A 170 15.08 -53.36 18.90
N GLY A 171 14.89 -52.23 19.61
CA GLY A 171 15.12 -52.00 21.05
C GLY A 171 16.45 -51.22 21.29
N SER A 172 16.75 -50.49 22.37
CA SER A 172 16.07 -50.03 23.61
C SER A 172 16.96 -48.94 24.26
N SER A 173 16.51 -47.74 24.70
CA SER A 173 15.58 -47.34 25.78
C SER A 173 16.21 -47.20 27.20
N SER A 174 15.50 -46.54 28.14
CA SER A 174 15.81 -46.26 29.57
C SER A 174 16.70 -45.03 29.91
N SER A 175 16.46 -44.24 30.99
CA SER A 175 15.29 -44.16 31.92
C SER A 175 15.34 -42.98 32.92
N ALA A 176 14.14 -42.42 33.25
CA ALA A 176 13.71 -41.75 34.51
C ALA A 176 14.53 -40.52 35.05
N GLY A 177 13.97 -39.56 35.81
CA GLY A 177 12.64 -39.28 36.40
C GLY A 177 12.82 -38.23 37.54
N GLY A 178 11.84 -37.54 38.11
CA GLY A 178 10.38 -37.46 37.95
C GLY A 178 9.76 -36.49 38.99
N ASP A 179 8.43 -36.44 39.04
CA ASP A 179 7.53 -35.94 40.12
C ASP A 179 7.48 -34.44 40.56
N ASP A 180 6.23 -33.94 40.55
CA ASP A 180 5.58 -32.93 41.43
C ASP A 180 6.12 -31.50 41.66
N GLY A 181 5.27 -30.50 41.33
CA GLY A 181 4.78 -29.60 42.39
C GLY A 181 4.62 -28.09 42.09
N GLY A 182 3.37 -27.60 42.19
CA GLY A 182 3.07 -26.35 42.91
C GLY A 182 3.07 -25.01 42.16
N SER A 183 1.94 -24.30 42.24
CA SER A 183 1.73 -22.95 41.67
C SER A 183 2.40 -21.81 42.45
N SER A 184 2.42 -20.63 41.81
CA SER A 184 2.26 -19.27 42.37
C SER A 184 3.47 -18.31 42.37
N SER A 185 3.10 -17.03 42.32
CA SER A 185 3.91 -15.82 42.15
C SER A 185 4.86 -15.48 43.32
N GLY A 186 6.02 -14.90 43.01
CA GLY A 186 6.86 -14.18 43.98
C GLY A 186 8.08 -13.53 43.35
N SER A 187 8.38 -12.28 43.72
CA SER A 187 9.49 -11.47 43.16
C SER A 187 10.81 -11.63 43.92
N SER A 188 11.86 -10.98 43.37
CA SER A 188 13.06 -10.43 44.03
C SER A 188 14.36 -11.25 44.15
N SER A 189 15.39 -10.73 43.46
CA SER A 189 16.79 -10.47 43.89
C SER A 189 17.72 -11.57 44.44
N GLY A 190 18.98 -11.56 43.96
CA GLY A 190 20.16 -11.92 44.78
C GLY A 190 21.29 -12.68 44.05
N GLY A 191 22.20 -11.97 43.37
CA GLY A 191 23.28 -12.53 42.53
C GLY A 191 24.44 -13.26 43.23
N GLY A 192 25.55 -13.51 42.49
CA GLY A 192 26.78 -14.09 43.05
C GLY A 192 27.73 -14.80 42.06
N ASP A 193 28.55 -14.00 41.36
CA ASP A 193 29.93 -14.24 40.87
C ASP A 193 30.40 -15.59 40.27
N GLY A 194 31.11 -15.48 39.13
CA GLY A 194 32.02 -16.50 38.58
C GLY A 194 31.72 -16.86 37.12
N GLY A 195 32.45 -16.40 36.10
CA GLY A 195 33.71 -15.64 36.08
C GLY A 195 34.85 -16.48 35.51
N GLY A 196 35.22 -16.23 34.26
CA GLY A 196 36.27 -16.94 33.53
C GLY A 196 36.28 -16.57 32.05
N ASP A 197 37.23 -15.70 31.67
CA ASP A 197 37.49 -15.30 30.29
C ASP A 197 38.23 -16.42 29.52
N ASP A 198 37.94 -16.55 28.22
CA ASP A 198 38.94 -16.70 27.14
C ASP A 198 38.20 -16.57 25.78
N GLY A 199 38.77 -15.81 24.84
CA GLY A 199 38.11 -15.46 23.57
C GLY A 199 38.48 -16.33 22.36
N GLY A 200 37.75 -16.15 21.27
CA GLY A 200 38.01 -16.76 19.95
C GLY A 200 37.06 -16.17 18.89
N ASP A 201 37.57 -16.03 17.67
CA ASP A 201 36.92 -15.27 16.58
C ASP A 201 35.76 -16.02 15.89
N ASP A 202 34.95 -15.24 15.15
CA ASP A 202 34.21 -15.53 13.91
C ASP A 202 33.76 -16.98 13.58
N GLY A 203 32.46 -17.20 13.33
CA GLY A 203 32.00 -18.53 12.90
C GLY A 203 30.51 -18.81 12.62
N GLY A 204 29.77 -17.90 11.98
CA GLY A 204 28.59 -18.22 11.14
C GLY A 204 27.29 -18.78 11.75
N GLY A 205 26.24 -18.84 10.91
CA GLY A 205 25.15 -19.83 11.04
C GLY A 205 23.76 -19.36 11.50
N SER A 206 23.03 -18.64 10.64
CA SER A 206 21.54 -18.64 10.65
C SER A 206 21.02 -18.36 9.22
N SER A 207 21.14 -19.32 8.29
CA SER A 207 20.13 -20.36 8.04
C SER A 207 18.79 -19.79 7.54
N GLY A 208 18.46 -20.07 6.28
CA GLY A 208 17.31 -19.49 5.59
C GLY A 208 15.96 -19.70 6.31
N GLY A 209 15.31 -18.58 6.62
CA GLY A 209 13.91 -18.48 7.02
C GLY A 209 13.41 -17.14 6.51
N GLY A 210 12.30 -17.13 5.78
CA GLY A 210 11.87 -15.94 5.04
C GLY A 210 11.50 -14.79 5.97
N ASP A 211 12.28 -13.72 5.91
CA ASP A 211 11.78 -12.38 6.24
C ASP A 211 11.03 -11.82 5.02
N SER A 212 10.03 -10.99 5.26
CA SER A 212 9.18 -10.37 4.23
C SER A 212 9.46 -8.88 4.09
N GLY A 213 10.72 -8.48 4.20
CA GLY A 213 11.20 -7.16 3.83
C GLY A 213 11.34 -7.01 2.31
N GLU A 214 11.25 -5.77 1.83
CA GLU A 214 11.73 -5.44 0.48
C GLU A 214 13.27 -5.39 0.49
N PRO A 215 13.95 -5.77 -0.61
CA PRO A 215 15.40 -5.84 -0.65
C PRO A 215 16.03 -4.47 -0.43
N THR A 216 17.10 -4.45 0.37
CA THR A 216 17.80 -3.24 0.83
C THR A 216 18.92 -2.84 -0.12
N CYS A 217 19.47 -1.63 0.07
CA CYS A 217 20.61 -1.17 -0.72
C CYS A 217 21.86 -2.02 -0.44
N GLU A 218 21.99 -2.47 0.80
CA GLU A 218 23.04 -3.29 1.37
C GLU A 218 23.06 -4.71 0.79
N ASP A 219 21.92 -5.25 0.31
CA ASP A 219 21.82 -6.55 -0.39
C ASP A 219 22.50 -6.53 -1.78
N ARG A 220 22.73 -5.34 -2.35
CA ARG A 220 23.34 -5.04 -3.66
C ARG A 220 22.57 -5.52 -4.89
N PHE A 221 22.04 -6.74 -4.89
CA PHE A 221 21.28 -7.29 -6.02
C PHE A 221 20.34 -8.43 -5.64
N THR A 222 19.21 -8.52 -6.34
CA THR A 222 18.31 -9.68 -6.39
C THR A 222 18.54 -10.48 -7.68
N ILE A 223 18.07 -11.74 -7.71
CA ILE A 223 18.00 -12.56 -8.93
C ILE A 223 16.53 -12.98 -9.14
N GLY A 224 16.01 -12.74 -10.33
CA GLY A 224 14.71 -13.22 -10.78
C GLY A 224 14.74 -14.71 -11.12
N THR A 225 13.56 -15.35 -11.10
CA THR A 225 13.39 -16.77 -11.49
C THR A 225 13.65 -17.06 -12.97
N ASP A 226 13.99 -16.01 -13.73
CA ASP A 226 14.29 -15.96 -15.16
C ASP A 226 15.79 -15.71 -15.44
N GLY A 227 16.63 -15.61 -14.40
CA GLY A 227 18.07 -15.33 -14.51
C GLY A 227 18.42 -13.84 -14.56
N VAL A 228 17.44 -12.93 -14.43
CA VAL A 228 17.72 -11.47 -14.42
C VAL A 228 18.31 -11.07 -13.07
N ILE A 229 19.57 -10.61 -13.06
CA ILE A 229 20.12 -9.90 -11.91
C ILE A 229 19.55 -8.48 -11.90
N SER A 230 19.00 -8.01 -10.79
CA SER A 230 18.53 -6.62 -10.61
C SER A 230 19.21 -5.98 -9.41
N THR A 231 19.92 -4.88 -9.62
CA THR A 231 20.62 -4.16 -8.52
C THR A 231 19.63 -3.50 -7.56
N THR A 232 20.00 -3.39 -6.29
CA THR A 232 19.17 -2.82 -5.21
C THR A 232 19.75 -1.52 -4.62
N GLY A 233 20.91 -1.11 -5.12
CA GLY A 233 21.60 0.15 -4.84
C GLY A 233 22.57 0.48 -5.97
N ASN A 234 23.30 1.60 -5.88
CA ASN A 234 24.34 1.90 -6.87
C ASN A 234 25.60 1.04 -6.60
N VAL A 235 26.08 0.31 -7.61
CA VAL A 235 27.11 -0.75 -7.46
C VAL A 235 28.10 -0.79 -8.62
N ASN A 236 29.26 -1.41 -8.41
CA ASN A 236 30.19 -1.79 -9.47
C ASN A 236 30.19 -3.31 -9.63
N ALA A 237 30.02 -3.79 -10.87
CA ALA A 237 30.05 -5.22 -11.20
C ALA A 237 31.39 -5.61 -11.81
N THR A 238 32.15 -6.46 -11.11
CA THR A 238 33.39 -7.06 -11.63
C THR A 238 33.10 -8.43 -12.22
N PHE A 239 33.30 -8.59 -13.52
CA PHE A 239 33.13 -9.85 -14.24
C PHE A 239 34.47 -10.58 -14.33
N GLU A 240 34.52 -11.81 -13.84
CA GLU A 240 35.69 -12.71 -13.85
C GLU A 240 35.31 -13.99 -14.62
N VAL A 241 36.02 -14.30 -15.71
CA VAL A 241 35.85 -15.57 -16.42
C VAL A 241 36.59 -16.67 -15.65
N LEU A 242 35.88 -17.69 -15.17
CA LEU A 242 36.50 -18.82 -14.49
C LEU A 242 37.01 -19.87 -15.48
N GLY A 243 36.36 -20.00 -16.65
CA GLY A 243 36.81 -20.84 -17.74
C GLY A 243 35.85 -20.91 -18.93
N SER A 244 36.29 -21.59 -19.98
CA SER A 244 35.61 -21.78 -21.27
C SER A 244 36.12 -23.08 -21.91
N GLN A 245 35.24 -24.05 -22.20
CA GLN A 245 35.64 -25.37 -22.73
C GLN A 245 34.76 -25.88 -23.89
N ILE A 246 34.79 -25.20 -25.04
CA ILE A 246 33.97 -25.57 -26.21
C ILE A 246 34.78 -26.00 -27.45
N THR A 247 34.38 -27.10 -28.10
CA THR A 247 34.96 -27.57 -29.37
C THR A 247 33.88 -27.94 -30.41
N TYR A 248 34.20 -27.82 -31.70
CA TYR A 248 33.29 -28.15 -32.81
C TYR A 248 33.16 -29.68 -32.99
N GLY A 249 32.47 -30.31 -32.04
CA GLY A 249 32.32 -31.76 -31.88
C GLY A 249 33.55 -32.41 -31.24
N ALA A 250 33.37 -33.58 -30.61
CA ALA A 250 34.40 -34.27 -29.85
C ALA A 250 35.74 -34.44 -30.61
N GLY A 251 36.82 -33.92 -30.02
CA GLY A 251 38.16 -33.89 -30.63
C GLY A 251 38.29 -32.94 -31.85
N GLY A 252 37.34 -32.02 -32.02
CA GLY A 252 37.31 -31.00 -33.06
C GLY A 252 38.19 -29.78 -32.74
N PRO A 253 38.17 -28.75 -33.61
CA PRO A 253 38.78 -27.47 -33.31
C PRO A 253 37.97 -26.71 -32.24
N GLU A 254 38.71 -26.00 -31.40
CA GLU A 254 38.27 -24.96 -30.47
C GLU A 254 37.28 -23.97 -31.12
N ILE A 255 36.22 -23.63 -30.40
CA ILE A 255 35.24 -22.60 -30.79
C ILE A 255 35.59 -21.32 -30.03
N GLN A 256 35.65 -20.19 -30.72
CA GLN A 256 35.99 -18.91 -30.08
C GLN A 256 34.82 -18.41 -29.23
N VAL A 257 35.05 -18.01 -27.98
CA VAL A 257 34.01 -17.59 -27.03
C VAL A 257 34.19 -16.12 -26.67
N ARG A 258 33.09 -15.37 -26.71
CA ARG A 258 33.07 -13.91 -26.45
C ARG A 258 31.95 -13.56 -25.50
N VAL A 259 32.25 -12.73 -24.50
CA VAL A 259 31.31 -12.33 -23.46
C VAL A 259 30.97 -10.85 -23.59
N TYR A 260 29.69 -10.54 -23.43
CA TYR A 260 29.12 -9.19 -23.43
C TYR A 260 28.26 -9.04 -22.18
N ALA A 261 28.29 -7.87 -21.55
CA ALA A 261 27.41 -7.52 -20.44
C ALA A 261 26.41 -6.44 -20.88
N SER A 262 25.21 -6.46 -20.29
CA SER A 262 24.26 -5.35 -20.32
C SER A 262 23.95 -4.93 -18.89
N THR A 263 23.66 -3.65 -18.69
CA THR A 263 23.21 -3.08 -17.39
C THR A 263 21.88 -2.34 -17.54
N ASN A 264 21.15 -2.59 -18.61
CA ASN A 264 19.86 -1.97 -18.95
C ASN A 264 18.90 -2.99 -19.60
N GLY A 265 18.80 -4.20 -19.03
CA GLY A 265 17.82 -5.21 -19.46
C GLY A 265 18.06 -5.81 -20.85
N GLY A 266 19.21 -5.55 -21.46
CA GLY A 266 19.60 -6.10 -22.75
C GLY A 266 19.45 -5.14 -23.94
N THR A 267 19.09 -3.87 -23.70
CA THR A 267 19.02 -2.85 -24.77
C THR A 267 20.41 -2.57 -25.35
N THR A 268 21.34 -2.07 -24.53
CA THR A 268 22.74 -1.88 -24.96
C THR A 268 23.64 -3.00 -24.45
N TRP A 269 24.75 -3.24 -25.15
CA TRP A 269 25.70 -4.32 -24.82
C TRP A 269 27.14 -3.84 -24.83
N VAL A 270 27.79 -3.90 -23.67
CA VAL A 270 29.21 -3.64 -23.49
C VAL A 270 30.00 -4.92 -23.83
N PRO A 271 30.91 -4.91 -24.81
CA PRO A 271 31.83 -6.02 -25.02
C PRO A 271 32.81 -6.10 -23.84
N LEU A 272 32.87 -7.27 -23.18
CA LEU A 272 33.91 -7.52 -22.19
C LEU A 272 35.22 -7.90 -22.89
N PHE A 273 36.33 -7.69 -22.18
CA PHE A 273 37.67 -8.16 -22.55
C PHE A 273 38.16 -7.71 -23.94
N ASN A 274 37.61 -6.59 -24.45
CA ASN A 274 37.87 -6.02 -25.79
C ASN A 274 37.43 -6.93 -26.98
N GLU A 275 36.38 -7.74 -26.81
CA GLU A 275 35.97 -8.80 -27.76
C GLU A 275 37.07 -9.85 -28.05
N ALA A 276 37.96 -10.09 -27.09
CA ALA A 276 38.89 -11.20 -27.16
C ALA A 276 38.16 -12.57 -27.14
N ASP A 277 38.91 -13.63 -27.46
CA ASP A 277 38.58 -14.95 -26.89
C ASP A 277 38.70 -14.89 -25.37
N VAL A 278 37.93 -15.73 -24.68
CA VAL A 278 38.09 -15.95 -23.23
C VAL A 278 38.47 -17.40 -22.96
N ASP A 279 39.55 -17.59 -22.21
CA ASP A 279 40.12 -18.90 -21.84
C ASP A 279 39.95 -19.18 -20.33
N GLY A 280 39.87 -18.13 -19.50
CA GLY A 280 39.83 -18.19 -18.03
C GLY A 280 40.90 -17.31 -17.38
N GLY A 281 40.49 -16.53 -16.37
CA GLY A 281 41.32 -15.57 -15.65
C GLY A 281 41.25 -14.13 -16.19
N GLU A 282 40.35 -13.83 -17.12
CA GLU A 282 40.06 -12.47 -17.56
C GLU A 282 39.12 -11.73 -16.58
N GLU A 283 39.48 -10.51 -16.19
CA GLU A 283 38.71 -9.67 -15.24
C GLU A 283 38.39 -8.29 -15.87
N GLN A 284 37.15 -7.82 -15.72
CA GLN A 284 36.73 -6.46 -16.13
C GLN A 284 35.59 -5.93 -15.24
N THR A 285 35.77 -4.72 -14.70
CA THR A 285 34.73 -4.02 -13.91
C THR A 285 33.93 -3.03 -14.75
N ILE A 286 32.61 -3.00 -14.55
CA ILE A 286 31.71 -1.91 -14.94
C ILE A 286 31.37 -1.10 -13.68
N LEU A 287 31.51 0.23 -13.76
CA LEU A 287 31.36 1.14 -12.62
C LEU A 287 30.00 1.85 -12.60
N ASN A 288 29.57 2.28 -11.41
CA ASN A 288 28.43 3.16 -11.14
C ASN A 288 27.09 2.69 -11.74
N ILE A 289 26.84 1.38 -11.73
CA ILE A 289 25.58 0.78 -12.17
C ILE A 289 24.47 1.27 -11.23
N PRO A 290 23.46 2.01 -11.71
CA PRO A 290 22.41 2.58 -10.85
C PRO A 290 21.59 1.52 -10.12
N ASN A 291 20.86 1.95 -9.10
CA ASN A 291 19.82 1.14 -8.45
C ASN A 291 18.73 0.72 -9.46
N GLY A 292 18.13 -0.46 -9.27
CA GLY A 292 17.10 -1.03 -10.16
C GLY A 292 17.60 -1.48 -11.54
N SER A 293 18.91 -1.48 -11.78
CA SER A 293 19.49 -1.83 -13.08
C SER A 293 19.49 -3.34 -13.29
N GLN A 294 18.99 -3.78 -14.45
CA GLN A 294 19.03 -5.19 -14.85
C GLN A 294 20.38 -5.53 -15.50
N VAL A 295 21.14 -6.39 -14.84
CA VAL A 295 22.45 -6.87 -15.28
C VAL A 295 22.31 -8.24 -15.94
N LEU A 296 22.76 -8.35 -17.20
CA LEU A 296 22.64 -9.55 -18.01
C LEU A 296 23.96 -9.94 -18.65
N LEU A 297 24.15 -11.25 -18.86
CA LEU A 297 25.27 -11.78 -19.65
C LEU A 297 24.78 -12.25 -21.02
N LYS A 298 25.60 -12.05 -22.05
CA LYS A 298 25.43 -12.61 -23.38
C LYS A 298 26.72 -13.26 -23.85
N VAL A 299 26.65 -14.52 -24.25
CA VAL A 299 27.80 -15.32 -24.68
C VAL A 299 27.66 -15.62 -26.17
N ASN A 300 28.71 -15.38 -26.97
CA ASN A 300 28.78 -15.74 -28.39
C ASN A 300 29.90 -16.75 -28.64
N GLY A 301 29.53 -17.96 -29.05
CA GLY A 301 30.43 -19.01 -29.50
C GLY A 301 30.53 -19.05 -31.02
N ARG A 302 31.74 -18.99 -31.58
CA ARG A 302 31.97 -18.82 -33.03
C ARG A 302 33.13 -19.64 -33.58
N TYR A 303 32.83 -20.49 -34.56
CA TYR A 303 33.81 -21.15 -35.42
C TYR A 303 33.40 -21.03 -36.89
N SER A 304 34.03 -20.08 -37.58
CA SER A 304 33.82 -19.80 -39.01
C SER A 304 32.34 -19.45 -39.34
N TRP A 305 31.80 -20.00 -40.44
CA TRP A 305 30.38 -19.99 -40.79
C TRP A 305 29.65 -21.27 -40.34
N LEU A 306 30.39 -22.24 -39.79
CA LEU A 306 29.88 -23.56 -39.41
C LEU A 306 29.25 -23.56 -38.02
N PHE A 307 29.75 -22.70 -37.13
CA PHE A 307 29.22 -22.48 -35.79
C PHE A 307 29.20 -20.97 -35.51
N ASN A 308 28.05 -20.43 -35.14
CA ASN A 308 27.89 -19.09 -34.63
C ASN A 308 26.60 -19.08 -33.79
N ARG A 309 26.75 -19.17 -32.47
CA ARG A 309 25.68 -19.26 -31.48
C ARG A 309 25.77 -18.09 -30.52
N THR A 310 24.63 -17.60 -30.06
CA THR A 310 24.55 -16.49 -29.12
C THR A 310 23.34 -16.71 -28.23
N TYR A 311 23.54 -16.64 -26.92
CA TYR A 311 22.51 -16.80 -25.89
C TYR A 311 22.65 -15.71 -24.83
N ILE A 312 21.55 -15.42 -24.12
CA ILE A 312 21.41 -14.30 -23.18
C ILE A 312 20.78 -14.79 -21.89
N SER A 313 21.24 -14.31 -20.73
CA SER A 313 20.81 -14.79 -19.40
C SER A 313 19.35 -14.54 -19.02
N ASN A 314 18.54 -13.98 -19.92
CA ASN A 314 17.08 -13.82 -19.77
C ASN A 314 16.28 -14.19 -21.04
N ASP A 315 16.90 -14.88 -22.02
CA ASP A 315 16.20 -15.24 -23.27
C ASP A 315 15.13 -16.34 -23.10
N SER A 316 15.03 -16.94 -21.91
CA SER A 316 14.17 -18.08 -21.57
C SER A 316 14.41 -19.36 -22.37
N GLU A 317 15.45 -19.42 -23.22
CA GLU A 317 15.81 -20.64 -23.95
C GLU A 317 16.49 -21.69 -23.03
N GLY A 318 17.00 -21.26 -21.86
CA GLY A 318 17.65 -22.13 -20.86
C GLY A 318 19.13 -22.42 -21.17
N HIS A 319 19.74 -21.61 -22.03
CA HIS A 319 21.13 -21.77 -22.47
C HIS A 319 22.15 -21.04 -21.57
N ILE A 320 21.69 -20.24 -20.61
CA ILE A 320 22.50 -19.66 -19.53
C ILE A 320 21.70 -19.80 -18.24
N GLU A 321 22.31 -20.34 -17.19
CA GLU A 321 21.78 -20.36 -15.82
C GLU A 321 22.58 -19.40 -14.93
N VAL A 322 21.96 -18.92 -13.84
CA VAL A 322 22.57 -17.96 -12.91
C VAL A 322 22.38 -18.47 -11.48
N LEU A 323 23.48 -18.66 -10.75
CA LEU A 323 23.49 -19.25 -9.41
C LEU A 323 24.12 -18.32 -8.37
N ARG A 324 23.73 -18.50 -7.11
CA ARG A 324 24.26 -17.83 -5.91
C ARG A 324 25.07 -18.78 -5.01
N ASP A 325 25.76 -18.19 -4.05
CA ASP A 325 26.34 -18.87 -2.89
C ASP A 325 25.32 -19.81 -2.20
N GLY A 326 25.75 -21.03 -1.88
CA GLY A 326 24.92 -22.07 -1.25
C GLY A 326 23.91 -22.78 -2.16
N GLU A 327 23.78 -22.42 -3.44
CA GLU A 327 22.89 -23.13 -4.37
C GLU A 327 23.56 -24.41 -4.94
N THR A 328 22.76 -25.44 -5.25
CA THR A 328 23.29 -26.68 -5.84
C THR A 328 23.44 -26.51 -7.36
N PRO A 329 24.63 -26.72 -7.95
CA PRO A 329 24.78 -26.74 -9.40
C PRO A 329 23.99 -27.91 -10.03
N PRO A 330 23.46 -27.79 -11.25
CA PRO A 330 22.68 -28.86 -11.86
C PRO A 330 23.52 -30.11 -12.21
N GLU A 331 22.94 -31.30 -12.05
CA GLU A 331 23.58 -32.57 -12.41
C GLU A 331 23.55 -32.82 -13.94
N TYR A 332 24.57 -32.36 -14.67
CA TYR A 332 24.77 -32.68 -16.09
C TYR A 332 25.81 -33.81 -16.31
N GLU A 333 25.61 -34.64 -17.34
CA GLU A 333 26.59 -35.68 -17.74
C GLU A 333 27.73 -35.07 -18.57
N ALA A 334 28.97 -35.16 -18.06
CA ALA A 334 30.18 -34.65 -18.71
C ALA A 334 30.41 -35.20 -20.12
N PHE A 335 30.86 -34.35 -21.05
CA PHE A 335 31.04 -34.74 -22.45
C PHE A 335 32.42 -35.37 -22.76
N ASP A 336 32.40 -36.51 -23.45
CA ASP A 336 33.56 -37.26 -23.98
C ASP A 336 34.70 -37.56 -22.97
N ASN A 337 35.66 -36.65 -22.82
CA ASN A 337 36.82 -36.78 -21.92
C ASN A 337 37.08 -35.49 -21.11
N GLN A 338 36.11 -34.57 -21.04
CA GLN A 338 36.15 -33.40 -20.16
C GLN A 338 35.94 -33.83 -18.70
N GLU A 339 36.31 -32.95 -17.77
CA GLU A 339 36.02 -33.16 -16.34
C GLU A 339 34.53 -32.87 -16.09
N ASP A 340 33.92 -33.44 -15.04
CA ASP A 340 32.51 -33.15 -14.74
C ASP A 340 32.31 -31.72 -14.23
N LEU A 341 31.08 -31.19 -14.30
CA LEU A 341 30.82 -29.78 -13.98
C LEU A 341 31.22 -29.43 -12.54
N ALA A 342 31.09 -30.36 -11.58
CA ALA A 342 31.54 -30.14 -10.21
C ALA A 342 33.08 -30.08 -10.10
N ALA A 343 33.82 -30.88 -10.88
CA ALA A 343 35.27 -30.77 -10.98
C ALA A 343 35.74 -29.51 -11.72
N PHE A 344 35.08 -29.12 -12.82
CA PHE A 344 35.39 -27.91 -13.57
C PHE A 344 35.11 -26.63 -12.75
N LEU A 345 33.98 -26.61 -12.04
CA LEU A 345 33.65 -25.57 -11.05
C LEU A 345 34.43 -25.72 -9.73
N GLY A 346 35.39 -26.64 -9.60
CA GLY A 346 36.11 -26.95 -8.35
C GLY A 346 36.98 -25.82 -7.75
N ILE A 347 36.87 -24.60 -8.26
CA ILE A 347 37.39 -23.35 -7.69
C ILE A 347 36.32 -22.65 -6.83
N ILE A 348 35.03 -22.92 -7.09
CA ILE A 348 33.84 -22.30 -6.49
C ILE A 348 32.80 -23.33 -6.02
N ILE A 349 33.22 -24.54 -5.65
CA ILE A 349 32.37 -25.61 -5.12
C ILE A 349 32.87 -26.04 -3.73
N GLY A 350 31.97 -26.02 -2.74
CA GLY A 350 32.25 -26.38 -1.35
C GLY A 350 32.42 -27.88 -1.12
N GLU A 351 32.88 -28.26 0.09
CA GLU A 351 33.08 -29.69 0.47
C GLU A 351 31.77 -30.51 0.49
N ASP A 352 30.62 -29.85 0.51
CA ASP A 352 29.26 -30.42 0.45
C ASP A 352 28.64 -30.46 -0.96
N GLY A 353 29.27 -29.80 -1.95
CA GLY A 353 28.89 -29.85 -3.36
C GLY A 353 27.96 -28.73 -3.83
N THR A 354 27.69 -27.70 -3.03
CA THR A 354 27.05 -26.45 -3.47
C THR A 354 28.07 -25.44 -3.99
N ILE A 355 27.58 -24.41 -4.67
CA ILE A 355 28.36 -23.22 -5.02
C ILE A 355 28.88 -22.55 -3.72
N ASP A 356 30.17 -22.20 -3.71
CA ASP A 356 30.89 -21.54 -2.61
C ASP A 356 31.55 -20.27 -3.19
N ILE A 357 30.85 -19.13 -3.03
CA ILE A 357 31.27 -17.81 -3.56
C ILE A 357 30.94 -16.70 -2.53
N GLY A 358 31.35 -15.45 -2.80
CA GLY A 358 30.97 -14.35 -1.92
C GLY A 358 29.46 -14.16 -1.85
N THR A 359 28.93 -13.74 -0.71
CA THR A 359 27.49 -13.41 -0.52
C THR A 359 27.00 -12.32 -1.50
N TYR A 360 27.93 -11.54 -2.06
CA TYR A 360 27.66 -10.51 -3.07
C TYR A 360 28.12 -10.91 -4.49
N ASP A 361 28.37 -12.19 -4.73
CA ASP A 361 28.73 -12.76 -6.01
C ASP A 361 27.54 -13.55 -6.61
N ALA A 362 27.50 -13.65 -7.94
CA ALA A 362 26.71 -14.63 -8.67
C ALA A 362 27.57 -15.26 -9.77
N VAL A 363 27.20 -16.46 -10.25
CA VAL A 363 27.89 -17.11 -11.36
C VAL A 363 26.93 -17.46 -12.49
N PHE A 364 27.30 -17.05 -13.71
CA PHE A 364 26.65 -17.46 -14.95
C PHE A 364 27.31 -18.74 -15.46
N LEU A 365 26.50 -19.78 -15.70
CA LEU A 365 26.91 -21.01 -16.38
C LEU A 365 26.27 -21.03 -17.77
N ALA A 366 27.06 -21.17 -18.84
CA ALA A 366 26.57 -21.07 -20.22
C ALA A 366 26.83 -22.33 -21.04
N GLU A 367 25.84 -22.66 -21.88
CA GLU A 367 25.79 -23.78 -22.82
C GLU A 367 25.53 -23.22 -24.23
N LEU A 368 26.48 -23.35 -25.15
CA LEU A 368 26.39 -22.89 -26.54
C LEU A 368 26.00 -24.02 -27.50
N GLY A 369 25.98 -25.27 -27.05
CA GLY A 369 25.68 -26.48 -27.81
C GLY A 369 24.19 -26.75 -28.05
N SER A 370 23.61 -27.68 -27.27
CA SER A 370 22.24 -28.19 -27.47
C SER A 370 21.67 -28.85 -26.22
N LEU A 371 20.81 -28.12 -25.51
CA LEU A 371 20.13 -28.53 -24.28
C LEU A 371 19.46 -29.91 -24.38
N GLY A 372 19.54 -30.67 -23.28
CA GLY A 372 18.94 -32.01 -23.14
C GLY A 372 19.63 -33.12 -23.95
N GLY A 373 20.75 -32.83 -24.62
CA GLY A 373 21.65 -33.85 -25.18
C GLY A 373 22.71 -34.33 -24.18
N SER A 374 23.37 -35.45 -24.45
CA SER A 374 24.55 -35.93 -23.69
C SER A 374 25.83 -35.16 -24.08
N SER A 375 25.69 -33.87 -24.31
CA SER A 375 26.71 -32.90 -24.73
C SER A 375 26.26 -31.48 -24.39
N ALA A 376 25.46 -31.37 -23.32
CA ALA A 376 25.14 -30.12 -22.67
C ALA A 376 25.70 -30.25 -21.25
N ASP A 377 26.80 -29.55 -21.00
CA ASP A 377 27.55 -29.65 -19.75
C ASP A 377 27.79 -28.30 -19.06
N PHE A 378 27.38 -27.20 -19.72
CA PHE A 378 27.44 -25.83 -19.20
C PHE A 378 28.87 -25.35 -18.86
N GLN A 379 29.89 -25.95 -19.48
CA GLN A 379 31.29 -25.52 -19.39
C GLN A 379 31.71 -24.60 -20.55
N ASP A 380 30.84 -24.37 -21.53
CA ASP A 380 31.12 -23.59 -22.74
C ASP A 380 31.49 -22.12 -22.41
N ALA A 381 30.94 -21.54 -21.32
CA ALA A 381 31.53 -20.40 -20.63
C ALA A 381 31.04 -20.31 -19.16
N VAL A 382 31.94 -20.02 -18.23
CA VAL A 382 31.61 -19.77 -16.82
C VAL A 382 32.15 -18.41 -16.41
N VAL A 383 31.25 -17.52 -15.96
CA VAL A 383 31.58 -16.14 -15.61
C VAL A 383 30.99 -15.78 -14.26
N LYS A 384 31.84 -15.50 -13.26
CA LYS A 384 31.41 -14.95 -11.99
C LYS A 384 31.27 -13.43 -12.12
N VAL A 385 30.27 -12.86 -11.46
CA VAL A 385 30.12 -11.42 -11.27
C VAL A 385 30.11 -11.09 -9.78
N THR A 386 30.99 -10.18 -9.35
CA THR A 386 31.08 -9.68 -7.97
C THR A 386 30.50 -8.28 -7.91
N PHE A 387 29.48 -8.07 -7.07
CA PHE A 387 28.88 -6.76 -6.84
C PHE A 387 29.54 -6.06 -5.64
N SER A 388 30.34 -5.04 -5.94
CA SER A 388 31.01 -4.20 -4.95
C SER A 388 30.28 -2.85 -4.81
N GLN A 389 30.25 -2.33 -3.60
CA GLN A 389 29.47 -1.15 -3.23
C GLN A 389 30.43 0.02 -2.99
N PRO A 390 30.44 1.06 -3.86
CA PRO A 390 31.30 2.22 -3.67
C PRO A 390 30.83 3.05 -2.47
N ALA A 391 31.77 3.68 -1.75
CA ALA A 391 31.44 4.48 -0.57
C ALA A 391 30.43 5.60 -0.89
N GLY A 392 29.41 5.75 -0.04
CA GLY A 392 28.35 6.74 -0.25
C GLY A 392 27.42 6.46 -1.44
N SER A 393 27.15 5.17 -1.74
CA SER A 393 26.12 4.70 -2.67
C SER A 393 24.80 4.28 -2.01
N CYS A 394 24.81 3.98 -0.71
CA CYS A 394 23.65 3.66 0.10
C CYS A 394 23.47 4.68 1.22
N ALA A 395 22.22 5.04 1.52
CA ALA A 395 21.88 5.99 2.57
C ALA A 395 21.07 5.33 3.67
N SER A 396 21.73 4.97 4.77
CA SER A 396 21.10 4.50 6.01
C SER A 396 19.94 5.42 6.43
N SER A 397 18.87 4.85 7.03
CA SER A 397 17.74 5.61 7.56
C SER A 397 18.11 6.57 8.69
N ASP A 398 19.25 6.33 9.33
CA ASP A 398 19.63 6.92 10.61
C ASP A 398 20.78 7.94 10.47
N GLU A 399 21.46 7.93 9.31
CA GLU A 399 22.51 8.91 8.98
C GLU A 399 21.96 10.13 8.21
N PRO A 400 22.66 11.29 8.24
CA PRO A 400 22.36 12.44 7.39
C PRO A 400 22.31 12.08 5.90
N ARG A 401 21.21 12.43 5.23
CA ARG A 401 20.97 12.15 3.80
C ARG A 401 20.08 13.21 3.15
N PHE A 402 20.11 13.30 1.82
CA PHE A 402 19.21 14.16 1.04
C PHE A 402 18.70 13.44 -0.21
N LYS A 403 17.61 13.90 -0.80
CA LYS A 403 17.06 13.40 -2.08
C LYS A 403 16.55 14.53 -2.96
N VAL A 404 16.34 14.25 -4.24
CA VAL A 404 15.83 15.22 -5.21
C VAL A 404 14.57 14.68 -5.89
N SER A 405 13.48 15.42 -5.73
CA SER A 405 12.14 15.10 -6.26
C SER A 405 11.86 16.04 -7.43
N PHE A 406 11.72 15.52 -8.65
CA PHE A 406 11.59 16.34 -9.85
C PHE A 406 10.12 16.69 -10.14
N GLY A 407 9.75 17.97 -10.01
CA GLY A 407 8.41 18.47 -10.30
C GLY A 407 8.19 18.89 -11.76
N ARG A 408 9.26 19.31 -12.45
CA ARG A 408 9.27 19.62 -13.89
C ARG A 408 10.67 19.37 -14.45
N VAL A 409 10.74 18.71 -15.62
CA VAL A 409 11.93 18.67 -16.46
C VAL A 409 11.48 18.91 -17.90
N GLU A 410 11.94 19.99 -18.53
CA GLU A 410 11.57 20.35 -19.91
C GLU A 410 12.78 20.80 -20.72
N ASN A 411 12.95 20.19 -21.89
CA ASN A 411 14.02 20.51 -22.83
C ASN A 411 13.50 21.28 -24.04
N VAL A 412 14.14 22.40 -24.35
CA VAL A 412 13.82 23.28 -25.49
C VAL A 412 15.02 23.33 -26.43
N GLY A 413 14.79 23.04 -27.72
CA GLY A 413 15.86 23.01 -28.71
C GLY A 413 16.70 21.73 -28.57
N ASN A 414 17.98 21.89 -28.22
CA ASN A 414 18.93 20.79 -28.06
C ASN A 414 19.19 20.38 -26.58
N GLY A 415 18.38 20.85 -25.62
CA GLY A 415 18.50 20.45 -24.21
C GLY A 415 18.33 18.95 -24.01
N ASP A 416 19.00 18.38 -23.01
CA ASP A 416 19.07 16.94 -22.76
C ASP A 416 18.88 16.53 -21.28
N ALA A 417 18.60 17.47 -20.38
CA ALA A 417 18.30 17.24 -18.96
C ALA A 417 17.28 16.12 -18.72
N GLN A 418 17.56 15.30 -17.72
CA GLN A 418 16.75 14.18 -17.26
C GLN A 418 16.42 14.35 -15.77
N ALA A 419 15.37 13.66 -15.31
CA ALA A 419 15.04 13.55 -13.90
C ALA A 419 16.00 12.56 -13.18
N LYS A 420 17.29 12.93 -13.10
CA LYS A 420 18.38 12.15 -12.49
C LYS A 420 19.35 13.09 -11.80
N LEU A 421 19.95 12.63 -10.71
CA LEU A 421 20.96 13.37 -9.96
C LEU A 421 22.33 12.68 -10.11
N PHE A 422 23.37 13.45 -10.41
CA PHE A 422 24.73 12.95 -10.61
C PHE A 422 25.62 13.41 -9.46
N VAL A 423 26.10 12.48 -8.62
CA VAL A 423 26.78 12.81 -7.36
C VAL A 423 28.30 12.58 -7.47
N GLY A 424 29.07 13.59 -7.06
CA GLY A 424 30.51 13.51 -6.86
C GLY A 424 31.33 13.39 -8.13
N GLU A 425 32.58 12.93 -7.97
CA GLU A 425 33.60 12.95 -9.03
C GLU A 425 33.39 11.91 -10.14
N GLN A 426 32.71 10.81 -9.82
CA GLN A 426 32.45 9.69 -10.73
C GLN A 426 31.07 9.78 -11.41
N GLY A 427 30.28 10.82 -11.13
CA GLY A 427 28.93 11.00 -11.68
C GLY A 427 27.96 9.90 -11.21
N MET A 428 28.01 9.52 -9.93
CA MET A 428 27.19 8.45 -9.39
C MET A 428 25.71 8.79 -9.53
N ILE A 429 24.96 7.99 -10.28
CA ILE A 429 23.58 8.30 -10.64
C ILE A 429 22.64 7.86 -9.52
N PHE A 430 21.77 8.79 -9.11
CA PHE A 430 20.62 8.57 -8.25
C PHE A 430 19.34 8.95 -9.00
N GLY A 431 18.28 8.16 -8.83
CA GLY A 431 16.98 8.38 -9.45
C GLY A 431 16.14 9.48 -8.79
N PRO A 432 14.95 9.80 -9.35
CA PRO A 432 13.95 10.63 -8.66
C PRO A 432 13.63 10.07 -7.28
N ASP A 433 13.58 10.94 -6.28
CA ASP A 433 13.25 10.61 -4.89
C ASP A 433 14.20 9.61 -4.18
N GLU A 434 15.31 9.22 -4.81
CA GLU A 434 16.32 8.33 -4.21
C GLU A 434 17.21 9.08 -3.21
N TRP A 435 17.57 8.42 -2.11
CA TRP A 435 18.35 9.02 -1.03
C TRP A 435 19.86 8.96 -1.27
N VAL A 436 20.48 10.12 -1.42
CA VAL A 436 21.92 10.33 -1.43
C VAL A 436 22.45 10.45 0.00
N PRO A 437 23.47 9.66 0.39
CA PRO A 437 24.10 9.77 1.70
C PRO A 437 25.02 11.00 1.81
N LEU A 438 25.00 11.64 2.98
CA LEU A 438 25.95 12.68 3.41
C LEU A 438 27.00 12.14 4.40
N ARG A 439 26.73 10.97 5.00
CA ARG A 439 27.70 10.14 5.71
C ARG A 439 27.72 8.72 5.16
N ASP A 440 28.84 8.06 5.43
CA ASP A 440 29.00 6.62 5.31
C ASP A 440 29.73 6.15 6.58
N SER A 441 29.14 5.21 7.31
CA SER A 441 29.76 4.57 8.47
C SER A 441 30.23 5.58 9.55
N GLY A 442 29.40 6.60 9.83
CA GLY A 442 29.70 7.67 10.77
C GLY A 442 30.68 8.74 10.26
N SER A 443 31.23 8.59 9.05
CA SER A 443 32.19 9.51 8.44
C SER A 443 31.53 10.41 7.40
N MET A 444 31.87 11.71 7.40
CA MET A 444 31.37 12.67 6.40
C MET A 444 31.85 12.29 4.99
N LEU A 445 30.91 12.14 4.05
CA LEU A 445 31.24 11.96 2.64
C LEU A 445 31.64 13.31 2.03
N LEU A 446 32.81 13.32 1.38
CA LEU A 446 33.41 14.51 0.76
C LEU A 446 33.90 14.15 -0.64
N ASP A 447 33.31 14.77 -1.65
CA ASP A 447 33.66 14.54 -3.05
C ASP A 447 34.81 15.48 -3.47
N ASN A 448 35.79 15.02 -4.24
CA ASN A 448 36.92 15.88 -4.64
C ASN A 448 36.52 16.96 -5.66
N PHE A 449 35.54 16.66 -6.52
CA PHE A 449 34.95 17.51 -7.54
C PHE A 449 33.56 16.95 -7.91
N LEU A 450 32.82 17.64 -8.79
CA LEU A 450 31.60 17.15 -9.43
C LEU A 450 31.87 16.78 -10.89
N THR A 451 31.05 15.90 -11.46
CA THR A 451 30.89 15.79 -12.91
C THR A 451 29.90 16.87 -13.37
N GLU A 452 30.37 17.84 -14.16
CA GLU A 452 29.62 19.04 -14.58
C GLU A 452 28.83 18.81 -15.87
N ASP A 453 29.45 18.18 -16.87
CA ASP A 453 28.86 17.84 -18.18
C ASP A 453 28.01 16.56 -18.06
N VAL A 454 26.78 16.71 -17.54
CA VAL A 454 25.81 15.62 -17.29
C VAL A 454 24.37 16.04 -17.62
N PRO A 455 23.51 15.10 -18.09
CA PRO A 455 22.14 15.40 -18.51
C PRO A 455 21.17 15.49 -17.31
N GLY A 456 21.35 16.49 -16.45
CA GLY A 456 20.55 16.71 -15.23
C GLY A 456 21.39 17.33 -14.10
N PRO A 457 20.82 17.57 -12.92
CA PRO A 457 21.56 18.22 -11.84
C PRO A 457 22.76 17.40 -11.34
N ALA A 458 23.90 18.09 -11.17
CA ALA A 458 25.10 17.59 -10.52
C ALA A 458 25.16 18.03 -9.05
N ALA A 459 25.55 17.13 -8.14
CA ALA A 459 25.69 17.41 -6.73
C ALA A 459 27.11 17.12 -6.21
N TRP A 460 27.59 17.99 -5.33
CA TRP A 460 28.93 17.94 -4.73
C TRP A 460 28.83 18.02 -3.22
N ARG A 461 29.16 16.93 -2.52
CA ARG A 461 29.17 16.89 -1.04
C ARG A 461 30.46 17.50 -0.53
N HIS A 462 30.34 18.61 0.21
CA HIS A 462 31.47 19.38 0.72
C HIS A 462 31.38 19.54 2.25
N SER A 463 32.47 20.02 2.85
CA SER A 463 32.56 20.29 4.29
C SER A 463 31.60 21.42 4.72
N GLY A 464 30.36 21.06 5.07
CA GLY A 464 29.32 21.94 5.61
C GLY A 464 28.19 22.32 4.65
N TYR A 465 28.28 21.92 3.37
CA TYR A 465 27.24 22.18 2.38
C TYR A 465 27.19 21.10 1.29
N VAL A 466 26.03 20.96 0.65
CA VAL A 466 25.92 20.33 -0.68
C VAL A 466 25.82 21.44 -1.71
N ARG A 467 26.70 21.44 -2.71
CA ARG A 467 26.50 22.30 -3.89
C ARG A 467 25.72 21.52 -4.93
N VAL A 468 24.65 22.10 -5.46
CA VAL A 468 23.85 21.53 -6.56
C VAL A 468 23.93 22.48 -7.74
N LEU A 469 24.21 21.95 -8.93
CA LEU A 469 24.42 22.68 -10.18
C LEU A 469 23.62 22.05 -11.32
N GLN A 470 23.00 22.86 -12.18
CA GLN A 470 22.55 22.49 -13.53
C GLN A 470 23.49 23.15 -14.55
N HIS A 471 24.00 22.41 -15.54
CA HIS A 471 25.03 22.90 -16.47
C HIS A 471 24.46 23.71 -17.64
N GLY A 472 25.11 24.82 -17.99
CA GLY A 472 24.70 25.72 -19.07
C GLY A 472 25.49 25.55 -20.37
N SER A 473 25.24 24.48 -21.12
CA SER A 473 25.95 24.17 -22.38
C SER A 473 25.20 24.58 -23.66
N HIS A 474 24.06 25.27 -23.55
CA HIS A 474 23.00 25.30 -24.56
C HIS A 474 22.99 26.53 -25.47
N PHE A 475 23.28 26.30 -26.77
CA PHE A 475 23.41 27.34 -27.80
C PHE A 475 22.10 27.63 -28.58
N ASP A 476 22.13 28.73 -29.34
CA ASP A 476 21.10 29.17 -30.29
C ASP A 476 19.66 29.36 -29.73
N GLY A 477 19.54 29.52 -28.41
CA GLY A 477 18.25 29.65 -27.72
C GLY A 477 17.63 28.32 -27.30
N SER A 478 18.42 27.23 -27.34
CA SER A 478 18.14 26.02 -26.56
C SER A 478 18.21 26.35 -25.06
N LYS A 479 17.43 25.64 -24.26
CA LYS A 479 17.24 25.89 -22.83
C LYS A 479 16.71 24.64 -22.14
N GLU A 480 17.08 24.44 -20.89
CA GLU A 480 16.48 23.41 -20.03
C GLU A 480 15.69 24.09 -18.91
N ILE A 481 14.68 23.41 -18.37
CA ILE A 481 13.95 23.83 -17.18
C ILE A 481 13.95 22.67 -16.22
N VAL A 482 14.45 22.88 -15.00
CA VAL A 482 14.35 21.90 -13.92
C VAL A 482 13.71 22.57 -12.71
N ASP A 483 12.52 22.09 -12.32
CA ASP A 483 11.89 22.41 -11.03
C ASP A 483 12.06 21.21 -10.12
N ALA A 484 12.94 21.32 -9.12
CA ALA A 484 13.33 20.22 -8.26
C ALA A 484 13.17 20.57 -6.77
N THR A 485 12.55 19.69 -6.00
CA THR A 485 12.48 19.80 -4.53
C THR A 485 13.57 18.95 -3.91
N ILE A 486 14.49 19.60 -3.20
CA ILE A 486 15.63 18.98 -2.52
C ILE A 486 15.27 18.82 -1.05
N THR A 487 15.22 17.58 -0.56
CA THR A 487 14.72 17.23 0.77
C THR A 487 15.80 16.53 1.58
N PHE A 488 15.99 16.93 2.83
CA PHE A 488 16.97 16.38 3.77
C PHE A 488 16.27 15.50 4.83
N GLN A 489 16.97 14.48 5.32
CA GLN A 489 16.60 13.68 6.48
C GLN A 489 17.80 13.53 7.40
N ASN A 490 17.56 13.55 8.72
CA ASN A 490 18.57 13.59 9.79
C ASN A 490 19.53 14.80 9.70
N ALA A 491 19.18 15.77 8.86
CA ALA A 491 19.86 17.05 8.65
C ALA A 491 18.82 18.15 8.40
N VAL A 492 19.15 19.38 8.77
CA VAL A 492 18.37 20.59 8.51
C VAL A 492 19.19 21.61 7.73
N ILE A 493 18.55 22.31 6.81
CA ILE A 493 19.14 23.39 6.00
C ILE A 493 19.40 24.59 6.93
N SER A 494 20.66 24.99 7.07
CA SER A 494 21.05 26.11 7.93
C SER A 494 21.05 27.45 7.19
N SER A 495 21.39 27.44 5.90
CA SER A 495 21.25 28.57 4.97
C SER A 495 21.48 28.12 3.53
N VAL A 496 20.96 28.88 2.56
CA VAL A 496 21.29 28.71 1.14
C VAL A 496 22.08 29.93 0.65
N GLU A 497 23.13 29.69 -0.12
CA GLU A 497 24.00 30.69 -0.72
C GLU A 497 24.02 30.49 -2.24
N ASN A 498 23.85 31.57 -3.01
CA ASN A 498 23.98 31.53 -4.47
C ASN A 498 25.46 31.50 -4.86
N ASP A 499 25.83 30.70 -5.86
CA ASP A 499 27.22 30.61 -6.33
C ASP A 499 27.59 31.82 -7.22
N THR A 500 28.72 31.73 -7.92
CA THR A 500 29.47 32.86 -8.45
C THR A 500 30.09 32.56 -9.82
N GLY A 501 30.42 33.61 -10.56
CA GLY A 501 31.17 33.51 -11.81
C GLY A 501 30.29 33.14 -13.00
N GLN A 502 30.36 31.89 -13.45
CA GLN A 502 29.49 31.34 -14.50
C GLN A 502 28.38 30.44 -13.95
N ASN A 503 28.48 30.05 -12.67
CA ASN A 503 27.53 29.18 -11.97
C ASN A 503 26.48 29.97 -11.15
N ILE A 504 26.33 31.27 -11.39
CA ILE A 504 25.51 32.14 -10.56
C ILE A 504 24.06 32.10 -11.05
N THR A 505 23.16 31.54 -10.23
CA THR A 505 21.72 31.56 -10.56
C THR A 505 21.20 32.99 -10.60
N GLU A 506 20.32 33.27 -11.57
CA GLU A 506 19.98 34.63 -11.98
C GLU A 506 18.78 35.22 -11.22
N ASN A 507 19.10 35.76 -10.03
CA ASN A 507 18.19 36.39 -9.05
C ASN A 507 17.30 35.43 -8.21
N PRO A 508 17.82 34.33 -7.64
CA PRO A 508 17.05 33.21 -7.04
C PRO A 508 16.18 33.50 -5.81
N LEU A 509 15.98 34.76 -5.45
CA LEU A 509 15.30 35.19 -4.22
C LEU A 509 14.45 36.45 -4.47
N ASP A 510 13.97 36.65 -5.70
CA ASP A 510 13.16 37.82 -6.07
C ASP A 510 11.67 37.52 -6.30
N GLY A 511 11.30 36.23 -6.36
CA GLY A 511 9.94 35.74 -6.47
C GLY A 511 9.35 35.79 -7.88
N ILE A 512 10.15 36.04 -8.93
CA ILE A 512 9.68 36.22 -10.32
C ILE A 512 9.85 34.93 -11.14
N VAL A 513 9.16 33.86 -10.70
CA VAL A 513 9.11 32.57 -11.42
C VAL A 513 8.61 32.77 -12.86
N ASN A 514 9.47 32.50 -13.85
CA ASN A 514 9.10 32.51 -15.27
C ASN A 514 10.03 31.62 -16.13
N ASP A 515 9.57 31.27 -17.34
CA ASP A 515 10.29 30.37 -18.27
C ASP A 515 11.46 31.05 -19.04
N GLY A 516 11.96 32.19 -18.57
CA GLY A 516 13.20 32.82 -19.06
C GLY A 516 14.40 32.51 -18.15
N ALA A 517 15.62 32.62 -18.69
CA ALA A 517 16.84 32.65 -17.87
C ALA A 517 16.91 34.02 -17.16
N GLY A 518 16.85 34.04 -15.84
CA GLY A 518 16.35 35.17 -15.05
C GLY A 518 14.88 35.03 -14.67
N GLY A 519 14.43 33.81 -14.41
CA GLY A 519 13.17 33.49 -13.74
C GLY A 519 13.34 32.46 -12.64
N ASP A 520 14.59 32.23 -12.27
CA ASP A 520 15.10 31.19 -11.40
C ASP A 520 14.84 31.56 -9.94
N GLU A 521 14.50 30.60 -9.10
CA GLU A 521 13.99 30.87 -7.75
C GLU A 521 14.34 29.72 -6.79
N VAL A 522 14.61 30.07 -5.53
CA VAL A 522 14.96 29.15 -4.45
C VAL A 522 14.05 29.42 -3.25
N VAL A 523 13.19 28.46 -2.90
CA VAL A 523 12.23 28.60 -1.79
C VAL A 523 12.50 27.55 -0.74
N VAL A 524 13.13 27.95 0.39
CA VAL A 524 13.34 27.06 1.54
C VAL A 524 12.01 26.87 2.30
N ALA A 525 11.65 25.63 2.62
CA ALA A 525 10.47 25.29 3.38
C ALA A 525 10.58 25.74 4.85
N ALA A 526 9.44 26.01 5.49
CA ALA A 526 9.40 26.60 6.84
C ALA A 526 9.89 25.66 7.97
N ASP A 527 10.09 24.37 7.67
CA ASP A 527 10.70 23.38 8.56
C ASP A 527 12.23 23.27 8.40
N ASN A 528 12.81 23.92 7.39
CA ASN A 528 14.19 23.76 6.92
C ASN A 528 14.58 22.32 6.56
N LEU A 529 13.62 21.43 6.27
CA LEU A 529 13.88 20.07 5.81
C LEU A 529 13.86 19.95 4.28
N SER A 530 13.34 20.94 3.56
CA SER A 530 13.38 20.96 2.10
C SER A 530 13.53 22.36 1.52
N LEU A 531 13.93 22.43 0.24
CA LEU A 531 13.83 23.63 -0.57
C LEU A 531 13.34 23.28 -1.99
N LEU A 532 12.64 24.21 -2.62
CA LEU A 532 12.48 24.24 -4.07
C LEU A 532 13.71 24.90 -4.68
N TYR A 533 14.21 24.32 -5.76
CA TYR A 533 15.16 24.96 -6.67
C TYR A 533 14.57 24.92 -8.09
N GLN A 534 14.45 26.09 -8.72
CA GLN A 534 13.91 26.26 -10.06
C GLN A 534 14.98 26.88 -10.96
N THR A 535 15.41 26.16 -12.00
CA THR A 535 16.49 26.57 -12.92
C THR A 535 16.02 26.65 -14.38
N ARG A 536 16.66 27.52 -15.16
CA ARG A 536 16.32 27.85 -16.56
C ARG A 536 17.57 28.03 -17.42
N VAL A 537 18.58 27.17 -17.18
CA VAL A 537 19.91 27.23 -17.81
C VAL A 537 19.90 27.41 -19.33
N THR A 538 20.89 28.15 -19.80
CA THR A 538 21.20 28.32 -21.23
C THR A 538 22.71 28.19 -21.46
N LEU A 539 23.45 29.30 -21.43
CA LEU A 539 24.90 29.39 -21.64
C LEU A 539 25.70 29.65 -20.35
N GLN A 540 25.02 29.66 -19.21
CA GLN A 540 25.57 29.81 -17.86
C GLN A 540 24.90 28.77 -16.97
N ASP A 541 25.63 28.30 -15.97
CA ASP A 541 25.20 27.25 -15.06
C ASP A 541 24.40 27.86 -13.91
N ASP A 542 23.38 27.14 -13.47
CA ASP A 542 22.64 27.48 -12.26
C ASP A 542 23.23 26.68 -11.10
N ALA A 543 23.81 27.31 -10.08
CA ALA A 543 24.27 26.61 -8.88
C ALA A 543 23.98 27.31 -7.54
N ILE A 544 23.63 26.49 -6.55
CA ILE A 544 23.44 26.89 -5.14
C ILE A 544 24.27 26.03 -4.19
N LEU A 545 24.68 26.65 -3.07
CA LEU A 545 25.32 26.00 -1.93
C LEU A 545 24.30 25.89 -0.80
N ILE A 546 23.88 24.66 -0.52
CA ILE A 546 22.90 24.32 0.50
C ILE A 546 23.68 23.94 1.76
N HIS A 547 23.88 24.91 2.66
CA HIS A 547 24.53 24.67 3.94
C HIS A 547 23.56 23.93 4.86
N TRP A 548 24.05 22.91 5.58
CA TRP A 548 23.23 22.05 6.42
C TRP A 548 23.95 21.68 7.72
N VAL A 549 23.18 21.29 8.73
CA VAL A 549 23.68 20.71 9.98
C VAL A 549 22.90 19.45 10.33
N GLU A 550 23.52 18.54 11.06
CA GLU A 550 22.90 17.33 11.57
C GLU A 550 21.75 17.66 12.54
N SER A 551 20.65 16.90 12.48
CA SER A 551 19.46 17.15 13.30
C SER A 551 19.61 16.51 14.68
N GLU A 552 19.56 17.32 15.75
CA GLU A 552 19.56 16.83 17.14
C GLU A 552 18.25 16.04 17.42
N GLY A 553 18.29 14.73 17.18
CA GLY A 553 17.12 13.85 17.36
C GLY A 553 17.28 12.39 16.92
N ALA A 554 18.34 12.02 16.20
CA ALA A 554 18.58 10.63 15.75
C ALA A 554 19.19 9.70 16.82
N GLY A 555 19.21 10.11 18.09
CA GLY A 555 19.62 9.28 19.23
C GLY A 555 18.41 8.84 20.05
N ILE A 556 17.88 7.64 19.81
CA ILE A 556 16.99 6.97 20.76
C ILE A 556 17.87 6.27 21.80
N ASP A 557 18.29 7.04 22.80
CA ASP A 557 18.93 6.53 24.01
C ASP A 557 17.88 5.82 24.90
N ASP A 558 17.41 4.64 24.48
CA ASP A 558 16.54 3.77 25.29
C ASP A 558 17.34 3.05 26.38
N ASP A 559 17.93 3.83 27.28
CA ASP A 559 18.61 3.35 28.49
C ASP A 559 18.64 4.46 29.57
N THR A 560 17.46 4.94 29.99
CA THR A 560 17.30 5.91 31.10
C THR A 560 17.18 5.25 32.48
N ASP A 561 18.00 4.22 32.74
CA ASP A 561 18.10 3.58 34.05
C ASP A 561 18.98 4.42 35.00
N GLY A 562 18.33 5.27 35.79
CA GLY A 562 19.01 6.30 36.58
C GLY A 562 19.55 5.85 37.94
N ASP A 563 20.87 5.91 38.13
CA ASP A 563 21.51 6.05 39.46
C ASP A 563 22.58 7.17 39.44
N GLY A 564 22.80 7.82 40.58
CA GLY A 564 23.59 9.07 40.68
C GLY A 564 24.91 8.93 41.45
N GLY A 565 26.01 9.50 40.93
CA GLY A 565 27.36 9.08 41.34
C GLY A 565 28.53 10.10 41.37
N THR A 566 28.32 11.36 41.78
CA THR A 566 29.33 12.28 42.39
C THR A 566 30.71 12.55 41.70
N GLY A 567 31.03 13.84 41.50
CA GLY A 567 32.40 14.35 41.24
C GLY A 567 32.39 15.54 40.26
N ASP A 568 32.31 16.82 40.66
CA ASP A 568 33.20 17.62 41.52
C ASP A 568 34.66 17.70 41.04
N THR A 569 35.01 18.76 40.30
CA THR A 569 36.05 19.75 40.69
C THR A 569 36.28 20.86 39.62
N GLY A 570 36.47 22.11 40.05
CA GLY A 570 36.92 23.28 39.25
C GLY A 570 35.79 24.11 38.63
N ASP A 571 35.47 25.33 39.10
CA ASP A 571 36.23 26.60 39.10
C ASP A 571 36.39 27.21 37.68
N THR A 572 36.03 28.46 37.35
CA THR A 572 35.90 29.70 38.18
C THR A 572 34.77 30.67 37.75
N GLU A 573 34.18 31.33 38.75
CA GLU A 573 33.75 32.76 38.85
C GLU A 573 33.51 33.64 37.60
N GLU A 574 32.33 34.30 37.52
CA GLU A 574 32.20 35.77 37.68
C GLU A 574 30.77 36.19 38.15
N ASP A 575 30.62 37.39 38.73
CA ASP A 575 29.45 37.79 39.57
C ASP A 575 28.27 38.50 38.84
N GLY A 576 27.07 38.44 39.43
CA GLY A 576 25.87 39.18 38.98
C GLY A 576 24.71 39.22 39.99
N ASP A 577 24.79 40.10 41.00
CA ASP A 577 23.92 40.11 42.20
C ASP A 577 22.57 40.90 42.08
N THR A 578 21.61 40.52 42.93
CA THR A 578 20.29 41.12 43.23
C THR A 578 19.16 41.04 42.18
N GLY A 579 17.88 40.88 42.56
CA GLY A 579 17.34 40.84 43.93
C GLY A 579 15.88 40.35 44.08
N ASP A 580 15.48 40.21 45.34
CA ASP A 580 14.27 39.54 45.87
C ASP A 580 12.98 40.44 45.90
N THR A 581 11.86 39.86 46.35
CA THR A 581 10.49 40.39 46.53
C THR A 581 9.65 40.51 45.23
N GLY A 582 8.44 39.93 45.11
CA GLY A 582 7.66 39.05 45.99
C GLY A 582 6.65 39.73 46.91
N ASP A 583 5.34 39.46 46.71
CA ASP A 583 4.30 39.41 47.77
C ASP A 583 3.00 38.69 47.26
N THR A 584 2.07 38.47 48.19
CA THR A 584 0.88 37.59 48.22
C THR A 584 -0.42 38.14 47.61
N GLY A 585 -1.45 37.26 47.49
CA GLY A 585 -2.87 37.64 47.33
C GLY A 585 -3.55 37.02 46.09
N ASP A 586 -4.31 35.92 46.08
CA ASP A 586 -5.16 35.17 47.04
C ASP A 586 -6.68 35.31 46.78
N ASP A 587 -7.38 34.18 46.95
CA ASP A 587 -8.82 33.90 47.07
C ASP A 587 -9.88 34.26 45.97
N THR A 588 -10.52 33.18 45.47
CA THR A 588 -11.92 33.06 44.97
C THR A 588 -12.39 33.75 43.68
N GLY A 589 -13.41 33.15 43.05
CA GLY A 589 -14.13 33.68 41.88
C GLY A 589 -15.62 33.34 41.91
N ASP A 590 -16.36 33.77 40.88
CA ASP A 590 -17.72 33.33 40.57
C ASP A 590 -17.97 33.44 39.05
N THR A 591 -19.05 32.79 38.60
CA THR A 591 -19.58 32.69 37.25
C THR A 591 -19.98 34.03 36.61
N GLY A 592 -19.78 34.14 35.29
CA GLY A 592 -20.23 35.30 34.49
C GLY A 592 -20.06 35.06 33.00
N GLU A 593 -21.17 35.11 32.25
CA GLU A 593 -21.23 34.87 30.81
C GLU A 593 -21.20 36.20 30.02
N SER A 594 -20.70 36.16 28.78
CA SER A 594 -20.71 37.23 27.76
C SER A 594 -19.64 38.34 27.88
N GLY A 595 -18.80 38.39 26.84
CA GLY A 595 -17.77 39.39 26.53
C GLY A 595 -17.04 38.89 25.28
N GLY A 596 -16.76 39.75 24.31
CA GLY A 596 -16.24 39.33 23.00
C GLY A 596 -14.97 40.08 22.59
N ASP A 597 -14.08 39.38 21.88
CA ASP A 597 -12.80 39.88 21.44
C ASP A 597 -12.79 40.12 19.93
N THR A 598 -12.76 41.39 19.52
CA THR A 598 -12.49 41.79 18.13
C THR A 598 -10.98 41.83 17.91
N ASP A 599 -10.35 40.66 17.84
CA ASP A 599 -8.88 40.57 17.80
C ASP A 599 -8.31 40.65 16.38
N SER A 600 -7.88 41.85 16.01
CA SER A 600 -7.30 42.18 14.71
C SER A 600 -5.78 41.98 14.70
N GLY A 601 -5.35 40.72 14.63
CA GLY A 601 -3.94 40.37 14.51
C GLY A 601 -3.70 38.90 14.12
N GLY A 602 -2.65 38.70 13.31
CA GLY A 602 -1.98 37.41 13.17
C GLY A 602 -0.94 37.25 14.27
N GLY A 603 -0.96 36.11 14.96
CA GLY A 603 -0.10 35.79 16.09
C GLY A 603 -0.77 34.75 16.99
N ASP A 604 -0.19 33.55 17.06
CA ASP A 604 -0.55 32.58 18.09
C ASP A 604 0.03 33.03 19.44
N LEU A 605 -0.59 32.63 20.55
CA LEU A 605 -0.19 33.06 21.90
C LEU A 605 1.09 32.37 22.45
N ASP A 606 1.86 31.69 21.61
CA ASP A 606 3.14 31.07 21.96
C ASP A 606 4.34 31.42 21.04
N ASP A 607 4.12 32.03 19.87
CA ASP A 607 5.20 32.33 18.92
C ASP A 607 5.11 33.76 18.35
N SER A 608 6.15 34.56 18.62
CA SER A 608 6.26 35.95 18.15
C SER A 608 6.92 36.11 16.77
N THR A 609 7.23 35.00 16.09
CA THR A 609 7.79 35.00 14.72
C THR A 609 6.66 34.96 13.67
N PRO A 610 6.52 36.00 12.82
CA PRO A 610 5.61 35.94 11.67
C PRO A 610 6.05 34.85 10.70
N ASP A 611 5.09 34.05 10.22
CA ASP A 611 5.34 33.05 9.19
C ASP A 611 5.81 33.73 7.89
N PRO A 612 6.94 33.31 7.28
CA PRO A 612 7.48 33.96 6.09
C PRO A 612 6.57 33.81 4.87
N CYS A 613 5.74 32.76 4.80
CA CYS A 613 4.84 32.48 3.68
C CYS A 613 3.36 32.71 4.02
N GLY A 614 3.03 32.84 5.30
CA GLY A 614 1.68 33.17 5.77
C GLY A 614 1.20 34.55 5.30
N VAL A 615 -0.10 34.62 5.05
CA VAL A 615 -0.85 35.83 4.64
C VAL A 615 -1.57 36.44 5.83
N ALA A 616 -1.49 37.76 5.99
CA ALA A 616 -2.28 38.48 6.97
C ALA A 616 -3.78 38.44 6.63
N TYR A 617 -4.60 37.98 7.57
CA TYR A 617 -6.07 37.96 7.46
C TYR A 617 -6.74 38.47 8.76
N THR A 618 -8.02 38.82 8.66
CA THR A 618 -8.87 39.27 9.78
C THR A 618 -10.15 38.45 9.79
N ILE A 619 -10.58 37.93 10.95
CA ILE A 619 -11.90 37.26 11.07
C ILE A 619 -12.88 38.26 11.67
N THR A 620 -14.00 38.52 10.99
CA THR A 620 -15.01 39.49 11.43
C THR A 620 -15.98 38.89 12.45
N GLU A 621 -16.66 39.75 13.25
CA GLU A 621 -17.75 39.33 14.17
C GLU A 621 -18.85 38.51 13.49
N ASN A 622 -19.04 38.69 12.18
CA ASN A 622 -20.00 37.97 11.35
C ASN A 622 -19.37 36.85 10.50
N GLY A 623 -18.23 36.28 10.91
CA GLY A 623 -17.67 35.05 10.34
C GLY A 623 -17.20 35.15 8.88
N GLN A 624 -16.78 36.33 8.45
CA GLN A 624 -16.08 36.53 7.17
C GLN A 624 -14.57 36.57 7.43
N ILE A 625 -13.78 36.01 6.53
CA ILE A 625 -12.31 36.06 6.57
C ILE A 625 -11.88 37.12 5.56
N GLU A 626 -11.49 38.30 6.04
CA GLU A 626 -10.99 39.41 5.22
C GLU A 626 -9.48 39.23 5.00
N ILE A 627 -9.07 39.19 3.73
CA ILE A 627 -7.71 38.93 3.28
C ILE A 627 -6.98 40.28 3.15
N ASN A 628 -5.92 40.51 3.91
CA ASN A 628 -5.30 41.85 4.02
C ASN A 628 -4.17 42.11 3.01
N GLU A 629 -3.58 41.08 2.41
CA GLU A 629 -2.51 41.14 1.40
C GLU A 629 -2.70 40.09 0.28
N PRO A 630 -1.99 40.17 -0.86
CA PRO A 630 -2.18 39.21 -1.97
C PRO A 630 -1.90 37.76 -1.56
N ALA A 631 -2.81 36.86 -1.92
CA ALA A 631 -2.85 35.50 -1.39
C ALA A 631 -3.23 34.45 -2.43
N ASP A 632 -2.67 33.25 -2.29
CA ASP A 632 -3.22 32.02 -2.83
C ASP A 632 -4.02 31.34 -1.71
N ILE A 633 -5.29 31.00 -2.01
CA ILE A 633 -6.24 30.45 -1.05
C ILE A 633 -6.56 29.02 -1.46
N THR A 634 -6.07 28.06 -0.70
CA THR A 634 -6.25 26.63 -0.96
C THR A 634 -7.26 26.04 0.01
N PHE A 635 -8.27 25.34 -0.53
CA PHE A 635 -9.30 24.63 0.21
C PHE A 635 -9.01 23.12 0.16
N HIS A 636 -8.82 22.52 1.33
CA HIS A 636 -8.65 21.08 1.50
C HIS A 636 -9.86 20.54 2.25
N ALA A 637 -10.70 19.75 1.58
CA ALA A 637 -11.79 19.04 2.22
C ALA A 637 -11.23 17.83 2.98
N LEU A 638 -11.29 17.87 4.32
CA LEU A 638 -10.82 16.76 5.16
C LEU A 638 -11.78 15.57 5.06
N GLY A 639 -13.08 15.85 4.95
CA GLY A 639 -14.13 14.86 4.71
C GLY A 639 -15.51 15.35 5.14
N SER A 640 -16.51 14.49 4.93
CA SER A 640 -17.86 14.66 5.47
C SER A 640 -18.36 13.40 6.18
N HIS A 641 -19.28 13.59 7.13
CA HIS A 641 -20.07 12.49 7.70
C HIS A 641 -21.41 13.05 8.20
N VAL A 642 -22.38 13.17 7.30
CA VAL A 642 -23.76 13.56 7.64
C VAL A 642 -24.75 12.48 7.21
N THR A 643 -25.71 12.12 8.06
CA THR A 643 -26.69 11.06 7.80
C THR A 643 -28.13 11.53 8.03
N TYR A 644 -29.09 10.91 7.34
CA TYR A 644 -30.52 11.24 7.52
C TYR A 644 -31.10 10.63 8.80
N GLY A 645 -30.64 11.12 9.95
CA GLY A 645 -30.87 10.52 11.26
C GLY A 645 -29.80 9.48 11.63
N ALA A 646 -29.78 9.06 12.91
CA ALA A 646 -28.64 8.37 13.53
C ALA A 646 -28.25 6.99 12.93
N ARG A 647 -29.13 6.35 12.15
CA ARG A 647 -28.81 5.17 11.32
C ARG A 647 -29.36 5.31 9.89
N GLY A 648 -29.59 6.54 9.44
CA GLY A 648 -30.12 6.83 8.11
C GLY A 648 -29.08 6.78 6.99
N PRO A 649 -29.51 6.85 5.72
CA PRO A 649 -28.60 6.95 4.58
C PRO A 649 -27.76 8.23 4.66
N GLU A 650 -26.56 8.14 4.10
CA GLU A 650 -25.59 9.23 3.94
C GLU A 650 -26.21 10.39 3.13
N VAL A 651 -26.05 11.61 3.66
CA VAL A 651 -26.45 12.87 3.04
C VAL A 651 -25.26 13.40 2.28
N ARG A 652 -25.47 13.86 1.04
CA ARG A 652 -24.36 14.32 0.20
C ARG A 652 -24.00 15.77 0.50
N ALA A 653 -22.74 16.05 0.75
CA ALA A 653 -22.24 17.35 1.19
C ALA A 653 -21.52 18.08 0.05
N TYR A 654 -21.95 19.32 -0.22
CA TYR A 654 -21.45 20.14 -1.32
C TYR A 654 -20.90 21.47 -0.80
N ILE A 655 -19.65 21.80 -1.12
CA ILE A 655 -19.01 23.05 -0.67
C ILE A 655 -19.12 24.16 -1.74
N SER A 656 -19.17 25.41 -1.31
CA SER A 656 -19.03 26.58 -2.17
C SER A 656 -18.36 27.74 -1.42
N ALA A 657 -17.49 28.47 -2.11
CA ALA A 657 -16.80 29.64 -1.61
C ALA A 657 -17.38 30.94 -2.20
N SER A 658 -17.09 32.06 -1.54
CA SER A 658 -17.39 33.41 -1.98
C SER A 658 -16.27 34.34 -1.54
N LEU A 659 -15.68 35.09 -2.48
CA LEU A 659 -14.60 36.07 -2.18
C LEU A 659 -15.12 37.51 -1.98
N ASP A 660 -16.42 37.74 -2.12
CA ASP A 660 -17.03 39.08 -2.06
C ASP A 660 -17.93 39.30 -0.84
N GLY A 661 -17.88 38.42 0.17
CA GLY A 661 -18.70 38.49 1.38
C GLY A 661 -20.09 37.84 1.24
N GLY A 662 -20.25 36.91 0.30
CA GLY A 662 -21.48 36.10 0.12
C GLY A 662 -22.44 36.59 -0.97
N MET A 663 -22.04 37.53 -1.82
CA MET A 663 -22.89 38.07 -2.91
C MET A 663 -22.84 37.19 -4.16
N THR A 664 -21.65 36.75 -4.57
CA THR A 664 -21.43 35.72 -5.60
C THR A 664 -20.84 34.46 -4.98
N TRP A 665 -21.11 33.30 -5.60
CA TRP A 665 -20.72 31.99 -5.08
C TRP A 665 -20.11 31.14 -6.19
N GLN A 666 -18.95 30.57 -5.92
CA GLN A 666 -18.27 29.58 -6.75
C GLN A 666 -18.36 28.23 -6.04
N SER A 667 -18.68 27.16 -6.77
CA SER A 667 -18.79 25.83 -6.19
C SER A 667 -17.48 25.09 -6.30
N LEU A 668 -16.93 24.71 -5.15
CA LEU A 668 -15.66 23.98 -5.08
C LEU A 668 -15.85 22.52 -5.50
N PHE A 669 -14.73 21.87 -5.83
CA PHE A 669 -14.59 20.46 -6.16
C PHE A 669 -15.48 20.01 -7.33
N GLY A 670 -15.88 20.95 -8.20
CA GLY A 670 -16.79 20.73 -9.32
C GLY A 670 -18.27 20.57 -8.92
N PHE A 671 -18.67 21.05 -7.74
CA PHE A 671 -19.97 20.76 -7.11
C PHE A 671 -20.23 19.24 -6.96
N ARG A 672 -19.19 18.50 -6.57
CA ARG A 672 -19.28 17.08 -6.20
C ARG A 672 -19.61 16.91 -4.71
N ASP A 673 -19.96 15.68 -4.38
CA ASP A 673 -20.04 15.15 -3.02
C ASP A 673 -18.62 15.11 -2.45
N ILE A 674 -18.37 15.60 -1.23
CA ILE A 674 -17.03 15.61 -0.63
C ILE A 674 -16.81 14.41 0.31
N ASP A 675 -16.00 13.46 -0.15
CA ASP A 675 -15.65 12.23 0.58
C ASP A 675 -14.38 12.41 1.43
N GLY A 676 -13.53 13.39 1.10
CA GLY A 676 -12.29 13.74 1.80
C GLY A 676 -11.04 13.56 0.94
N GLY A 677 -10.08 14.49 1.09
CA GLY A 677 -8.87 14.58 0.27
C GLY A 677 -9.02 15.44 -0.99
N GLU A 678 -10.12 16.16 -1.18
CA GLU A 678 -10.29 17.07 -2.32
C GLU A 678 -9.58 18.42 -2.09
N TRP A 679 -8.87 18.91 -3.12
CA TRP A 679 -8.14 20.17 -3.12
C TRP A 679 -8.63 21.11 -4.24
N GLU A 680 -8.72 22.41 -3.96
CA GLU A 680 -8.95 23.47 -4.95
C GLU A 680 -8.28 24.78 -4.50
N THR A 681 -7.59 25.48 -5.41
CA THR A 681 -6.84 26.71 -5.10
C THR A 681 -7.34 27.90 -5.92
N PHE A 682 -7.57 29.03 -5.25
CA PHE A 682 -7.77 30.33 -5.88
C PHE A 682 -6.48 31.14 -5.79
N SER A 683 -5.73 31.21 -6.89
CA SER A 683 -4.46 31.95 -6.95
C SER A 683 -4.64 33.44 -7.20
N GLY A 684 -3.74 34.26 -6.65
CA GLY A 684 -3.67 35.70 -6.89
C GLY A 684 -4.87 36.49 -6.35
N VAL A 685 -5.50 36.03 -5.26
CA VAL A 685 -6.60 36.74 -4.60
C VAL A 685 -6.09 38.06 -4.02
N GLY A 686 -6.71 39.16 -4.45
CA GLY A 686 -6.29 40.51 -4.05
C GLY A 686 -6.72 40.91 -2.63
N PRO A 687 -6.01 41.85 -2.00
CA PRO A 687 -6.34 42.37 -0.67
C PRO A 687 -7.72 43.05 -0.66
N GLY A 688 -8.44 42.91 0.46
CA GLY A 688 -9.84 43.32 0.63
C GLY A 688 -10.86 42.29 0.13
N ALA A 689 -10.42 41.11 -0.32
CA ALA A 689 -11.31 39.96 -0.53
C ALA A 689 -11.91 39.50 0.81
N ARG A 690 -13.19 39.10 0.79
CA ARG A 690 -13.93 38.68 1.99
C ARG A 690 -14.45 37.27 1.77
N LEU A 691 -13.66 36.30 2.23
CA LEU A 691 -13.92 34.88 2.09
C LEU A 691 -15.06 34.45 3.03
N VAL A 692 -16.05 33.77 2.45
CA VAL A 692 -17.16 33.10 3.14
C VAL A 692 -17.29 31.70 2.55
N LEU A 693 -17.33 30.69 3.40
CA LEU A 693 -17.53 29.30 2.98
C LEU A 693 -18.94 28.82 3.33
N ARG A 694 -19.50 27.94 2.50
CA ARG A 694 -20.81 27.30 2.67
C ARG A 694 -20.69 25.81 2.43
N THR A 695 -21.36 25.03 3.26
CA THR A 695 -21.65 23.62 2.99
C THR A 695 -23.17 23.43 2.84
N GLU A 696 -23.60 22.72 1.80
CA GLU A 696 -25.00 22.34 1.55
C GLU A 696 -25.15 20.82 1.56
N GLY A 697 -25.89 20.27 2.53
CA GLY A 697 -26.25 18.85 2.58
C GLY A 697 -27.53 18.57 1.79
N ARG A 698 -27.53 17.54 0.93
CA ARG A 698 -28.70 17.13 0.11
C ARG A 698 -28.91 15.61 0.12
N TYR A 699 -30.08 15.19 0.58
CA TYR A 699 -30.60 13.84 0.36
C TYR A 699 -32.05 13.91 -0.17
N SER A 700 -32.18 13.73 -1.49
CA SER A 700 -33.48 13.78 -2.21
C SER A 700 -34.26 15.08 -1.92
N TRP A 701 -35.58 15.00 -1.79
CA TRP A 701 -36.45 16.05 -1.25
C TRP A 701 -36.58 15.99 0.28
N LEU A 702 -36.03 14.95 0.92
CA LEU A 702 -36.23 14.60 2.33
C LEU A 702 -35.28 15.38 3.27
N PHE A 703 -34.08 15.69 2.81
CA PHE A 703 -33.11 16.52 3.53
C PHE A 703 -32.49 17.55 2.58
N ARG A 704 -32.55 18.81 2.99
CA ARG A 704 -31.79 19.89 2.36
C ARG A 704 -31.46 20.96 3.39
N SER A 705 -30.20 21.03 3.80
CA SER A 705 -29.71 22.00 4.78
C SER A 705 -28.49 22.76 4.26
N LYS A 706 -28.21 23.91 4.87
CA LYS A 706 -27.05 24.77 4.59
C LYS A 706 -26.51 25.34 5.88
N ALA A 707 -25.19 25.43 6.00
CA ALA A 707 -24.50 26.26 6.98
C ALA A 707 -23.45 27.10 6.26
N ASP A 708 -23.43 28.40 6.53
CA ASP A 708 -22.46 29.35 5.96
C ASP A 708 -21.65 29.96 7.10
N THR A 709 -20.34 30.24 6.92
CA THR A 709 -19.51 30.87 7.97
C THR A 709 -20.10 32.20 8.46
N ALA A 710 -20.82 32.90 7.58
CA ALA A 710 -21.43 34.20 7.83
C ALA A 710 -22.97 34.18 8.05
N ASP A 711 -23.58 33.01 8.29
CA ASP A 711 -25.04 32.94 8.56
C ASP A 711 -25.43 33.35 10.00
N GLY A 712 -24.45 33.48 10.90
CA GLY A 712 -24.65 33.86 12.30
C GLY A 712 -25.35 32.80 13.17
N THR A 713 -25.58 31.59 12.66
CA THR A 713 -26.27 30.51 13.39
C THR A 713 -25.39 29.76 14.38
N GLY A 714 -24.06 29.94 14.30
CA GLY A 714 -23.08 29.23 15.14
C GLY A 714 -22.79 27.78 14.70
N ARG A 715 -23.40 27.31 13.60
CA ARG A 715 -23.22 25.98 13.00
C ARG A 715 -21.91 25.78 12.24
N VAL A 716 -21.11 26.83 12.09
CA VAL A 716 -19.73 26.73 11.62
C VAL A 716 -18.80 27.19 12.73
N LYS A 717 -17.73 26.44 12.99
CA LYS A 717 -16.60 26.89 13.82
C LYS A 717 -15.43 27.19 12.91
N ILE A 718 -14.80 28.35 13.08
CA ILE A 718 -13.52 28.70 12.46
C ILE A 718 -12.48 28.62 13.59
N LEU A 719 -11.48 27.77 13.45
CA LEU A 719 -10.48 27.49 14.48
C LEU A 719 -9.07 27.73 13.93
N ARG A 720 -8.21 28.37 14.73
CA ARG A 720 -6.77 28.55 14.45
C ARG A 720 -5.97 27.38 15.03
N ARG A 721 -4.71 27.24 14.60
CA ARG A 721 -3.68 26.43 15.27
C ARG A 721 -3.65 26.73 16.77
N GLY A 722 -3.47 25.70 17.60
CA GLY A 722 -3.50 25.84 19.06
C GLY A 722 -4.88 26.24 19.64
N GLY A 723 -5.92 26.43 18.84
CA GLY A 723 -7.29 26.67 19.29
C GLY A 723 -7.83 25.51 20.12
N ALA A 724 -8.81 25.77 20.99
CA ALA A 724 -9.52 24.70 21.69
C ALA A 724 -10.51 23.99 20.76
N VAL A 725 -10.62 22.66 20.89
CA VAL A 725 -11.65 21.87 20.19
C VAL A 725 -13.08 22.27 20.61
N PRO A 726 -14.12 22.04 19.79
CA PRO A 726 -15.50 22.26 20.19
C PRO A 726 -15.87 21.43 21.43
N GLY A 727 -16.52 22.04 22.42
CA GLY A 727 -16.89 21.39 23.68
C GLY A 727 -18.06 20.40 23.60
N THR A 728 -18.18 19.62 22.52
CA THR A 728 -19.23 18.60 22.35
C THR A 728 -18.66 17.19 22.50
N THR A 729 -19.53 16.23 22.87
CA THR A 729 -19.15 14.85 23.26
C THR A 729 -18.12 14.17 22.35
N PRO A 730 -18.20 14.26 21.00
CA PRO A 730 -17.24 13.61 20.09
C PRO A 730 -15.80 14.09 20.22
N TYR A 731 -15.58 15.35 20.60
CA TYR A 731 -14.23 15.91 20.83
C TYR A 731 -13.70 15.63 22.24
N THR A 732 -14.57 15.24 23.18
CA THR A 732 -14.14 14.86 24.54
C THR A 732 -13.56 13.44 24.63
N ASN A 733 -13.61 12.66 23.55
CA ASN A 733 -13.03 11.32 23.46
C ASN A 733 -12.66 10.99 22.00
N ILE A 734 -11.38 10.71 21.74
CA ILE A 734 -10.83 10.39 20.42
C ILE A 734 -11.59 9.24 19.71
N ALA A 735 -12.17 8.30 20.45
CA ALA A 735 -12.98 7.22 19.87
C ALA A 735 -14.28 7.71 19.20
N GLY A 736 -14.78 8.90 19.57
CA GLY A 736 -15.93 9.56 18.95
C GLY A 736 -15.60 10.36 17.69
N LEU A 737 -14.32 10.59 17.39
CA LEU A 737 -13.88 11.31 16.20
C LEU A 737 -13.91 10.44 14.95
N LYS A 738 -14.49 10.99 13.86
CA LYS A 738 -14.38 10.43 12.50
C LYS A 738 -12.92 10.41 12.05
N GLY A 739 -12.57 9.52 11.13
CA GLY A 739 -11.18 9.30 10.70
C GLY A 739 -10.46 10.59 10.30
N PHE A 740 -11.09 11.41 9.46
CA PHE A 740 -10.55 12.68 8.97
C PHE A 740 -10.28 13.73 10.08
N MET A 741 -10.97 13.66 11.22
CA MET A 741 -10.72 14.60 12.33
C MET A 741 -9.49 14.25 13.17
N ARG A 742 -8.98 13.02 13.10
CA ARG A 742 -7.93 12.54 14.00
C ARG A 742 -6.56 13.14 13.73
N ASN A 743 -6.31 13.57 12.50
CA ASN A 743 -5.01 14.11 12.09
C ASN A 743 -4.87 15.61 12.37
N VAL A 744 -5.97 16.32 12.64
CA VAL A 744 -6.01 17.79 12.88
C VAL A 744 -6.28 18.18 14.34
N ILE A 745 -6.26 17.20 15.25
CA ILE A 745 -6.53 17.38 16.69
C ILE A 745 -5.44 16.69 17.49
N ASP A 746 -4.89 17.39 18.48
CA ASP A 746 -3.92 16.84 19.44
C ASP A 746 -4.42 17.12 20.87
N GLY A 747 -4.73 16.05 21.61
CA GLY A 747 -5.41 16.12 22.90
C GLY A 747 -6.74 16.90 22.83
N ASN A 748 -6.73 18.15 23.30
CA ASN A 748 -7.89 19.07 23.31
C ASN A 748 -7.59 20.37 22.52
N ARG A 749 -6.63 20.32 21.59
CA ARG A 749 -6.13 21.46 20.80
C ARG A 749 -6.16 21.13 19.30
N ILE A 750 -6.27 22.17 18.47
CA ILE A 750 -6.22 22.05 17.01
C ILE A 750 -4.78 22.05 16.51
N ARG A 751 -4.44 21.04 15.70
CA ARG A 751 -3.12 20.78 15.12
C ARG A 751 -3.20 20.96 13.59
N ILE A 752 -2.99 22.19 13.14
CA ILE A 752 -2.97 22.61 11.72
C ILE A 752 -1.76 23.53 11.48
N ARG A 753 -1.47 23.90 10.23
CA ARG A 753 -0.36 24.81 9.87
C ARG A 753 -0.58 26.22 10.44
N LYS A 754 0.51 27.00 10.63
CA LYS A 754 0.42 28.44 10.99
C LYS A 754 -0.36 29.25 9.95
N THR A 755 -0.25 28.88 8.67
CA THR A 755 -0.93 29.47 7.51
C THR A 755 -2.41 29.10 7.39
N SER A 756 -2.97 28.29 8.31
CA SER A 756 -4.24 27.58 8.10
C SER A 756 -5.35 27.89 9.10
N LEU A 757 -6.59 27.72 8.63
CA LEU A 757 -7.83 27.81 9.38
C LEU A 757 -8.66 26.53 9.21
N LEU A 758 -9.04 25.89 10.31
CA LEU A 758 -9.92 24.72 10.31
C LEU A 758 -11.38 25.17 10.44
N LEU A 759 -12.21 24.80 9.47
CA LEU A 759 -13.64 25.07 9.42
C LEU A 759 -14.43 23.78 9.63
N LEU A 760 -15.22 23.74 10.71
CA LEU A 760 -16.05 22.60 11.11
C LEU A 760 -17.53 22.95 10.97
N PHE A 761 -18.28 22.11 10.25
CA PHE A 761 -19.68 22.36 9.89
C PHE A 761 -20.64 21.39 10.58
N GLU A 762 -21.80 21.94 10.93
CA GLU A 762 -22.96 21.24 11.47
C GLU A 762 -24.17 21.58 10.57
N LEU A 763 -24.71 20.61 9.84
CA LEU A 763 -25.81 20.82 8.88
C LEU A 763 -27.17 20.53 9.54
N GLN A 764 -27.21 19.97 10.74
CA GLN A 764 -28.43 19.70 11.50
C GLN A 764 -28.80 20.92 12.37
N GLU A 765 -29.80 20.78 13.24
CA GLU A 765 -30.15 21.85 14.20
C GLU A 765 -29.23 21.77 15.44
N LEU A 766 -28.70 22.91 15.91
CA LEU A 766 -27.81 22.96 17.06
C LEU A 766 -28.49 22.41 18.33
N ASN A 767 -27.99 21.28 18.83
CA ASN A 767 -28.54 20.60 19.99
C ASN A 767 -27.43 19.83 20.75
N ALA A 768 -27.81 19.11 21.82
CA ALA A 768 -26.85 18.37 22.66
C ALA A 768 -26.13 17.20 21.93
N GLY A 769 -26.65 16.75 20.78
CA GLY A 769 -26.02 15.77 19.91
C GLY A 769 -25.20 16.35 18.75
N SER A 770 -25.03 17.67 18.65
CA SER A 770 -24.27 18.28 17.55
C SER A 770 -22.80 17.87 17.56
N ASP A 771 -22.32 17.31 16.45
CA ASP A 771 -20.99 16.70 16.35
C ASP A 771 -19.96 17.53 15.59
N TYR A 772 -20.39 18.58 14.86
CA TYR A 772 -19.55 19.42 13.98
C TYR A 772 -18.65 18.63 13.00
N GLN A 773 -19.06 17.40 12.65
CA GLN A 773 -18.37 16.49 11.72
C GLN A 773 -19.20 16.18 10.47
N ASP A 774 -20.36 16.82 10.32
CA ASP A 774 -21.14 16.79 9.07
C ASP A 774 -20.28 17.22 7.86
N ALA A 775 -19.36 18.17 8.02
CA ALA A 775 -18.21 18.39 7.11
C ALA A 775 -17.04 19.12 7.79
N ALA A 776 -15.81 18.85 7.36
CA ALA A 776 -14.60 19.53 7.83
C ALA A 776 -13.71 19.98 6.66
N VAL A 777 -13.20 21.22 6.72
CA VAL A 777 -12.41 21.86 5.67
C VAL A 777 -11.24 22.61 6.30
N GLU A 778 -10.02 22.38 5.80
CA GLU A 778 -8.86 23.22 6.09
C GLU A 778 -8.73 24.28 4.97
N ILE A 779 -8.52 25.54 5.35
CA ILE A 779 -8.23 26.64 4.44
C ILE A 779 -6.80 27.11 4.71
N ILE A 780 -5.95 26.99 3.69
CA ILE A 780 -4.55 27.40 3.71
C ILE A 780 -4.45 28.76 3.00
N LEU A 781 -3.74 29.72 3.62
CA LEU A 781 -3.58 31.10 3.17
C LEU A 781 -2.09 31.45 3.03
N GLU A 782 -1.58 31.33 1.81
CA GLU A 782 -0.13 31.40 1.50
C GLU A 782 0.18 32.43 0.41
N LYS A 783 1.44 32.85 0.32
CA LYS A 783 1.89 33.84 -0.69
C LYS A 783 2.00 33.22 -2.09
N PRO A 784 1.63 33.92 -3.18
CA PRO A 784 1.47 33.32 -4.53
C PRO A 784 2.68 32.64 -5.20
N ALA A 785 3.88 32.70 -4.62
CA ALA A 785 5.09 32.04 -5.15
C ALA A 785 5.43 30.71 -4.42
N SER A 786 4.74 30.36 -3.34
CA SER A 786 5.18 29.28 -2.43
C SER A 786 4.97 27.84 -2.92
N GLN A 787 4.13 27.63 -3.94
CA GLN A 787 3.74 26.29 -4.46
C GLN A 787 3.33 25.26 -3.39
N GLY A 788 2.86 25.71 -2.21
CA GLY A 788 2.51 24.85 -1.06
C GLY A 788 3.69 24.35 -0.21
N ILE A 789 4.94 24.67 -0.58
CA ILE A 789 6.16 24.10 -0.01
C ILE A 789 6.44 24.63 1.40
N CYS A 790 6.10 25.89 1.67
CA CYS A 790 6.20 26.45 3.03
C CYS A 790 5.30 25.74 4.06
N GLY A 791 4.34 24.92 3.61
CA GLY A 791 3.41 24.19 4.48
C GLY A 791 3.75 22.72 4.70
N ALA A 792 4.92 22.22 4.26
CA ALA A 792 5.30 20.80 4.25
C ALA A 792 5.50 20.13 5.64
N ALA A 793 5.02 20.74 6.73
CA ALA A 793 5.10 20.20 8.09
C ALA A 793 4.43 18.82 8.21
N ASN A 794 5.27 17.79 8.34
CA ASN A 794 4.99 16.36 8.27
C ASN A 794 3.59 15.89 8.76
N THR A 795 2.67 15.74 7.80
CA THR A 795 1.56 14.77 7.84
C THR A 795 1.59 14.01 6.51
N GLY A 796 2.15 12.81 6.50
CA GLY A 796 2.50 12.11 5.26
C GLY A 796 1.32 11.71 4.37
N GLY A 797 1.52 11.83 3.05
CA GLY A 797 0.72 11.16 2.02
C GLY A 797 -0.06 12.07 1.06
N GLY A 798 0.49 12.32 -0.13
CA GLY A 798 -0.28 12.58 -1.35
C GLY A 798 -0.65 14.03 -1.69
N SER A 799 0.25 14.73 -2.38
CA SER A 799 -0.08 15.93 -3.18
C SER A 799 -0.13 15.57 -4.67
N GLY A 800 -1.11 16.09 -5.42
CA GLY A 800 -1.28 15.75 -6.84
C GLY A 800 -2.47 16.43 -7.52
N SER A 801 -2.54 17.77 -7.44
CA SER A 801 -3.70 18.52 -7.95
C SER A 801 -3.65 18.74 -9.46
N SER A 802 -4.78 18.49 -10.13
CA SER A 802 -4.94 18.71 -11.57
C SER A 802 -5.05 20.19 -11.97
N SER A 803 -4.51 20.57 -13.14
CA SER A 803 -4.96 21.76 -13.87
C SER A 803 -5.73 21.35 -15.14
N SER A 804 -6.72 22.15 -15.54
CA SER A 804 -7.69 21.79 -16.60
C SER A 804 -7.57 22.70 -17.82
N SER A 805 -7.56 22.11 -19.01
CA SER A 805 -7.44 22.84 -20.28
C SER A 805 -8.79 23.36 -20.80
N ALA A 806 -8.81 24.63 -21.22
CA ALA A 806 -9.96 25.26 -21.89
C ALA A 806 -9.51 25.79 -23.26
N GLY A 807 -10.03 25.21 -24.34
CA GLY A 807 -9.48 25.38 -25.69
C GLY A 807 -9.87 26.69 -26.41
N GLY A 808 -9.02 27.11 -27.35
CA GLY A 808 -9.27 28.20 -28.29
C GLY A 808 -8.69 27.88 -29.68
N THR A 809 -9.54 27.87 -30.72
CA THR A 809 -9.18 27.38 -32.07
C THR A 809 -8.46 28.43 -32.93
N GLY A 810 -7.40 28.03 -33.64
CA GLY A 810 -6.81 28.75 -34.76
C GLY A 810 -6.24 27.78 -35.80
N THR A 811 -6.45 28.05 -37.10
CA THR A 811 -6.06 27.16 -38.20
C THR A 811 -4.90 27.72 -39.02
N ASP A 812 -4.37 26.87 -39.91
CA ASP A 812 -3.57 27.18 -41.10
C ASP A 812 -2.08 27.51 -40.93
N SER A 813 -1.19 27.20 -41.88
CA SER A 813 -1.13 26.17 -42.95
C SER A 813 0.18 26.36 -43.73
N SER A 814 0.87 25.27 -44.14
CA SER A 814 1.95 25.25 -45.17
C SER A 814 3.27 26.02 -44.86
N SER A 815 4.46 25.67 -45.39
CA SER A 815 4.97 24.44 -46.04
C SER A 815 6.49 24.49 -46.32
N SER A 816 7.18 23.35 -46.21
CA SER A 816 8.30 22.86 -47.05
C SER A 816 9.57 23.72 -47.32
N SER A 817 10.73 23.27 -46.82
CA SER A 817 11.84 22.66 -47.62
C SER A 817 13.08 22.43 -46.70
N SER A 818 13.61 21.23 -46.45
CA SER A 818 14.12 20.12 -47.30
C SER A 818 15.59 20.27 -47.75
N GLY A 819 16.46 19.37 -47.23
CA GLY A 819 17.91 19.24 -47.53
C GLY A 819 18.80 19.72 -46.38
N ASP A 820 19.88 19.04 -45.95
CA ASP A 820 20.57 17.85 -46.52
C ASP A 820 21.08 16.90 -45.39
N THR A 821 21.61 15.73 -45.73
CA THR A 821 21.63 14.53 -44.84
C THR A 821 22.96 14.16 -44.16
N GLY A 822 22.87 13.58 -42.94
CA GLY A 822 23.72 12.46 -42.49
C GLY A 822 24.35 12.59 -41.09
N GLY A 823 24.25 11.62 -40.16
CA GLY A 823 23.37 10.43 -40.14
C GLY A 823 23.92 9.22 -39.35
N GLY A 824 23.05 8.59 -38.55
CA GLY A 824 23.25 7.29 -37.89
C GLY A 824 23.79 7.37 -36.45
N THR A 825 23.34 6.54 -35.49
CA THR A 825 22.21 5.57 -35.48
C THR A 825 21.69 5.48 -34.05
N GLY A 826 20.41 5.73 -33.82
CA GLY A 826 19.75 5.40 -32.56
C GLY A 826 19.35 3.93 -32.53
N GLU A 827 19.17 3.38 -31.34
CA GLU A 827 18.47 2.11 -31.12
C GLU A 827 16.99 2.47 -30.91
N ASP A 828 16.10 1.89 -31.72
CA ASP A 828 14.66 2.15 -31.64
C ASP A 828 14.08 1.38 -30.44
N GLU A 829 13.78 2.08 -29.34
CA GLU A 829 13.07 1.47 -28.19
C GLU A 829 11.70 0.94 -28.64
N GLU A 830 11.37 -0.30 -28.27
CA GLU A 830 10.07 -0.88 -28.62
C GLU A 830 8.99 -0.22 -27.77
N ILE A 831 8.09 0.51 -28.43
CA ILE A 831 6.96 1.20 -27.81
C ILE A 831 5.71 0.32 -27.82
N MET A 832 4.95 0.33 -26.71
CA MET A 832 3.64 -0.28 -26.61
C MET A 832 2.57 0.74 -26.28
N THR A 833 1.39 0.56 -26.88
CA THR A 833 0.21 1.37 -26.56
C THR A 833 -0.44 0.84 -25.28
N ILE A 834 -0.73 1.71 -24.33
CA ILE A 834 -1.46 1.38 -23.10
C ILE A 834 -2.73 2.22 -22.93
N CYS A 835 -3.66 1.72 -22.13
CA CYS A 835 -4.71 2.53 -21.49
C CYS A 835 -4.24 2.88 -20.07
N HIS A 836 -3.76 4.11 -19.92
CA HIS A 836 -3.29 4.70 -18.68
C HIS A 836 -4.44 5.20 -17.82
N TYR A 837 -4.40 4.93 -16.51
CA TYR A 837 -5.31 5.42 -15.49
C TYR A 837 -4.56 6.38 -14.55
N PRO A 838 -4.59 7.71 -14.80
CA PRO A 838 -3.77 8.66 -14.05
C PRO A 838 -3.97 8.53 -12.53
N PRO A 839 -2.89 8.43 -11.73
CA PRO A 839 -2.97 8.48 -10.27
C PRO A 839 -3.76 9.71 -9.81
N GLY A 840 -4.73 9.52 -8.91
CA GLY A 840 -5.67 10.56 -8.47
C GLY A 840 -6.82 10.89 -9.44
N ASN A 841 -6.82 10.38 -10.68
CA ASN A 841 -7.89 10.60 -11.67
C ASN A 841 -8.16 9.36 -12.54
N THR A 842 -8.35 8.20 -11.91
CA THR A 842 -8.70 6.93 -12.57
C THR A 842 -10.05 6.98 -13.31
N SER A 843 -10.87 8.02 -13.12
CA SER A 843 -12.09 8.27 -13.90
C SER A 843 -11.86 8.85 -15.30
N ASN A 844 -10.61 9.18 -15.66
CA ASN A 844 -10.26 9.78 -16.95
C ASN A 844 -9.09 9.01 -17.61
N PRO A 845 -9.31 7.76 -18.03
CA PRO A 845 -8.28 6.95 -18.65
C PRO A 845 -7.85 7.51 -20.02
N GLN A 846 -6.57 7.39 -20.36
CA GLN A 846 -5.96 7.96 -21.56
C GLN A 846 -5.18 6.91 -22.34
N THR A 847 -5.22 6.98 -23.67
CA THR A 847 -4.35 6.14 -24.51
C THR A 847 -2.99 6.81 -24.62
N LEU A 848 -1.94 6.14 -24.13
CA LEU A 848 -0.55 6.56 -24.23
C LEU A 848 0.25 5.53 -25.05
N GLU A 849 1.37 5.97 -25.59
CA GLU A 849 2.43 5.08 -26.09
C GLU A 849 3.61 5.26 -25.13
N ILE A 850 4.10 4.16 -24.56
CA ILE A 850 5.22 4.12 -23.62
C ILE A 850 6.29 3.13 -24.12
N PRO A 851 7.56 3.28 -23.74
CA PRO A 851 8.54 2.19 -23.85
C PRO A 851 8.05 0.93 -23.15
N VAL A 852 8.33 -0.25 -23.71
CA VAL A 852 7.97 -1.55 -23.09
C VAL A 852 8.63 -1.75 -21.72
N SER A 853 9.77 -1.10 -21.44
CA SER A 853 10.41 -1.06 -20.11
C SER A 853 9.49 -0.51 -19.03
N ASP A 854 8.72 0.52 -19.36
CA ASP A 854 7.96 1.32 -18.40
C ASP A 854 6.64 0.61 -18.02
N TRP A 855 6.26 -0.42 -18.79
CA TRP A 855 5.04 -1.18 -18.61
C TRP A 855 4.89 -1.79 -17.21
N SER A 856 5.98 -2.25 -16.59
CA SER A 856 5.93 -2.80 -15.22
C SER A 856 5.45 -1.76 -14.21
N ALA A 857 5.97 -0.53 -14.28
CA ALA A 857 5.55 0.57 -13.40
C ALA A 857 4.09 0.98 -13.69
N HIS A 858 3.73 1.14 -14.96
CA HIS A 858 2.38 1.48 -15.39
C HIS A 858 1.34 0.41 -14.98
N GLN A 859 1.63 -0.87 -15.20
CA GLN A 859 0.77 -2.01 -14.83
C GLN A 859 0.53 -2.06 -13.31
N ASN A 860 1.56 -1.84 -12.49
CA ASN A 860 1.44 -1.80 -11.03
C ASN A 860 0.52 -0.66 -10.52
N HIS A 861 0.37 0.42 -11.30
CA HIS A 861 -0.55 1.53 -11.01
C HIS A 861 -1.98 1.28 -11.54
N GLY A 862 -2.22 0.17 -12.24
CA GLY A 862 -3.53 -0.26 -12.71
C GLY A 862 -3.80 -0.01 -14.20
N ASP A 863 -2.77 0.30 -14.98
CA ASP A 863 -2.85 0.49 -16.42
C ASP A 863 -3.04 -0.83 -17.18
N ARG A 864 -3.36 -0.73 -18.47
CA ARG A 864 -3.73 -1.89 -19.32
C ARG A 864 -2.99 -1.87 -20.65
N GLU A 865 -2.61 -3.05 -21.12
CA GLU A 865 -2.07 -3.23 -22.47
C GLU A 865 -3.15 -2.98 -23.54
N GLY A 866 -2.81 -2.17 -24.55
CA GLY A 866 -3.71 -1.75 -25.61
C GLY A 866 -4.51 -0.49 -25.28
N ALA A 867 -4.82 0.30 -26.31
CA ALA A 867 -5.54 1.58 -26.20
C ALA A 867 -6.87 1.50 -25.43
N CYS A 868 -7.31 2.62 -24.88
CA CYS A 868 -8.53 2.69 -24.05
C CYS A 868 -9.85 2.35 -24.76
N GLU A 869 -9.88 2.50 -26.09
CA GLU A 869 -11.01 2.13 -26.96
C GLU A 869 -10.84 0.72 -27.56
N SER A 870 -9.71 0.05 -27.31
CA SER A 870 -9.49 -1.35 -27.68
C SER A 870 -10.16 -2.30 -26.68
N ASP A 871 -10.36 -3.54 -27.12
CA ASP A 871 -10.90 -4.68 -26.38
C ASP A 871 -9.82 -5.76 -26.44
N THR A 872 -8.93 -5.81 -25.43
CA THR A 872 -7.67 -6.60 -25.48
C THR A 872 -7.91 -8.10 -25.27
N ASP A 873 -8.87 -8.51 -24.43
CA ASP A 873 -9.20 -9.92 -24.20
C ASP A 873 -10.38 -10.45 -25.03
N GLY A 874 -11.06 -9.58 -25.78
CA GLY A 874 -12.09 -9.94 -26.76
C GLY A 874 -13.49 -10.14 -26.15
N ASP A 875 -13.73 -9.62 -24.95
CA ASP A 875 -14.95 -9.82 -24.16
C ASP A 875 -16.11 -8.90 -24.58
N THR A 876 -15.86 -7.93 -25.46
CA THR A 876 -16.74 -6.86 -25.96
C THR A 876 -16.91 -5.63 -25.05
N VAL A 877 -16.07 -5.47 -24.02
CA VAL A 877 -15.96 -4.25 -23.21
C VAL A 877 -14.60 -3.57 -23.46
N PRO A 878 -14.57 -2.26 -23.80
CA PRO A 878 -13.29 -1.56 -23.99
C PRO A 878 -12.44 -1.51 -22.71
N ASN A 879 -11.13 -1.50 -22.87
CA ASN A 879 -10.14 -1.48 -21.79
C ASN A 879 -10.41 -0.39 -20.75
N SER A 880 -10.90 0.79 -21.16
CA SER A 880 -11.27 1.90 -20.27
C SER A 880 -12.50 1.65 -19.37
N ALA A 881 -13.34 0.67 -19.70
CA ALA A 881 -14.66 0.45 -19.10
C ALA A 881 -14.85 -0.95 -18.49
N ASP A 882 -13.89 -1.86 -18.67
CA ASP A 882 -13.81 -3.14 -17.98
C ASP A 882 -13.26 -2.98 -16.53
N LEU A 883 -13.55 -3.93 -15.64
CA LEU A 883 -13.03 -4.04 -14.28
C LEU A 883 -12.27 -5.35 -14.00
N CYS A 884 -12.33 -6.32 -14.91
CA CYS A 884 -11.92 -7.71 -14.71
C CYS A 884 -11.16 -8.31 -15.93
N PRO A 885 -10.02 -7.73 -16.35
CA PRO A 885 -9.35 -8.12 -17.58
C PRO A 885 -8.93 -9.60 -17.55
N ASN A 886 -8.97 -10.24 -18.72
CA ASN A 886 -8.94 -11.69 -18.91
C ASN A 886 -10.23 -12.36 -18.40
N THR A 887 -11.38 -11.90 -18.90
CA THR A 887 -12.71 -12.37 -18.51
C THR A 887 -12.89 -13.88 -18.65
N TYR A 888 -13.34 -14.53 -17.57
CA TYR A 888 -13.49 -15.99 -17.55
C TYR A 888 -14.70 -16.44 -18.38
N MET A 889 -14.44 -16.91 -19.59
CA MET A 889 -15.46 -17.29 -20.57
C MET A 889 -15.07 -18.60 -21.31
N PRO A 890 -15.77 -19.73 -21.07
CA PRO A 890 -16.76 -19.96 -20.02
C PRO A 890 -16.15 -20.05 -18.62
N GLU A 891 -16.79 -19.41 -17.64
CA GLU A 891 -16.41 -19.49 -16.23
C GLU A 891 -16.65 -20.88 -15.59
N SER A 892 -15.93 -21.15 -14.49
CA SER A 892 -16.07 -22.40 -13.72
C SER A 892 -17.20 -22.33 -12.69
N VAL A 893 -17.56 -21.13 -12.22
CA VAL A 893 -18.75 -20.86 -11.41
C VAL A 893 -20.01 -20.79 -12.30
N PRO A 894 -21.11 -21.51 -12.02
CA PRO A 894 -21.33 -22.40 -10.88
C PRO A 894 -20.67 -23.76 -10.97
N GLY A 895 -20.03 -24.17 -9.87
CA GLY A 895 -19.42 -25.49 -9.71
C GLY A 895 -20.42 -26.66 -9.66
N GLN A 896 -21.73 -26.40 -9.53
CA GLN A 896 -22.78 -27.42 -9.60
C GLN A 896 -23.72 -27.23 -10.81
N TYR A 897 -24.80 -26.48 -10.63
CA TYR A 897 -25.84 -26.26 -11.64
C TYR A 897 -26.54 -24.93 -11.39
N MET A 898 -26.90 -24.19 -12.45
CA MET A 898 -27.63 -22.94 -12.24
C MET A 898 -29.00 -23.19 -11.60
N LEU A 899 -29.31 -22.46 -10.52
CA LEU A 899 -30.66 -22.40 -9.96
C LEU A 899 -31.56 -21.43 -10.74
N PHE A 900 -32.85 -21.41 -10.40
CA PHE A 900 -33.79 -20.43 -10.95
C PHE A 900 -33.34 -19.00 -10.64
N ASP A 901 -33.48 -18.12 -11.63
CA ASP A 901 -33.12 -16.70 -11.58
C ASP A 901 -31.67 -16.38 -11.17
N ARG A 902 -30.78 -17.32 -11.50
CA ARG A 902 -29.32 -17.17 -11.50
C ARG A 902 -28.76 -16.99 -12.91
N PHE A 903 -27.59 -16.36 -12.97
CA PHE A 903 -26.89 -15.95 -14.20
C PHE A 903 -25.43 -16.42 -14.16
N ALA A 904 -24.94 -16.97 -15.27
CA ALA A 904 -23.53 -17.34 -15.46
C ALA A 904 -23.14 -17.49 -16.95
N LEU A 905 -21.91 -17.19 -17.34
CA LEU A 905 -21.31 -17.34 -18.67
C LEU A 905 -20.93 -18.80 -18.94
N THR A 906 -21.88 -19.72 -18.82
CA THR A 906 -21.60 -21.17 -18.93
C THR A 906 -21.41 -21.66 -20.38
N ALA A 907 -20.93 -20.80 -21.26
CA ALA A 907 -20.60 -21.02 -22.67
C ALA A 907 -19.73 -19.86 -23.15
N ASP A 908 -18.85 -20.11 -24.12
CA ASP A 908 -18.11 -19.11 -24.89
C ASP A 908 -19.08 -18.17 -25.63
N SER A 909 -19.36 -17.00 -25.03
CA SER A 909 -20.33 -15.98 -25.47
C SER A 909 -20.48 -14.87 -24.41
N PRO A 910 -20.38 -13.56 -24.78
CA PRO A 910 -20.45 -12.43 -23.84
C PRO A 910 -21.87 -12.11 -23.32
N ILE A 911 -22.73 -13.13 -23.22
CA ILE A 911 -24.13 -13.03 -22.80
C ILE A 911 -24.40 -14.08 -21.73
N PHE A 912 -24.68 -13.61 -20.51
CA PHE A 912 -24.97 -14.46 -19.36
C PHE A 912 -26.12 -15.42 -19.65
N ARG A 913 -25.94 -16.69 -19.30
CA ARG A 913 -26.97 -17.71 -19.42
C ARG A 913 -27.87 -17.64 -18.19
N HIS A 914 -29.19 -17.80 -18.39
CA HIS A 914 -30.20 -17.73 -17.34
C HIS A 914 -30.75 -19.11 -16.97
N GLY A 915 -30.69 -19.39 -15.67
CA GLY A 915 -31.43 -20.45 -15.00
C GLY A 915 -31.02 -21.90 -15.32
N PRO A 916 -31.73 -22.91 -14.77
CA PRO A 916 -31.35 -24.33 -14.86
C PRO A 916 -31.37 -24.92 -16.27
N ARG A 917 -31.84 -24.16 -17.27
CA ARG A 917 -31.90 -24.56 -18.68
C ARG A 917 -30.89 -23.81 -19.56
N LYS A 918 -29.96 -23.04 -18.96
CA LYS A 918 -28.88 -22.31 -19.67
C LYS A 918 -29.38 -21.50 -20.88
N LYS A 919 -30.54 -20.85 -20.72
CA LYS A 919 -31.12 -19.99 -21.78
C LYS A 919 -30.23 -18.78 -22.02
N ILE A 920 -30.38 -18.11 -23.15
CA ILE A 920 -29.87 -16.73 -23.32
C ILE A 920 -30.56 -15.86 -22.26
N GLY A 921 -29.77 -15.18 -21.41
CA GLY A 921 -30.25 -14.27 -20.37
C GLY A 921 -30.46 -12.84 -20.89
N GLN A 922 -30.51 -11.89 -19.95
CA GLN A 922 -30.79 -10.48 -20.22
C GLN A 922 -29.58 -9.54 -19.98
N TYR A 923 -28.46 -10.10 -19.52
CA TYR A 923 -27.25 -9.36 -19.17
C TYR A 923 -26.08 -9.78 -20.09
N THR A 924 -25.20 -8.84 -20.38
CA THR A 924 -23.96 -9.03 -21.15
C THR A 924 -22.75 -8.65 -20.31
N LEU A 925 -21.53 -8.86 -20.83
CA LEU A 925 -20.31 -8.43 -20.15
C LEU A 925 -20.22 -6.90 -19.98
N SER A 926 -20.77 -6.13 -20.92
CA SER A 926 -20.96 -4.67 -20.77
C SER A 926 -21.87 -4.28 -19.59
N ASP A 927 -22.78 -5.15 -19.14
CA ASP A 927 -23.58 -4.92 -17.93
C ASP A 927 -22.82 -5.21 -16.63
N THR A 928 -21.75 -6.01 -16.68
CA THR A 928 -20.91 -6.37 -15.52
C THR A 928 -19.52 -5.74 -15.56
N LYS A 929 -19.27 -4.82 -16.51
CA LYS A 929 -17.95 -4.21 -16.76
C LYS A 929 -16.88 -5.32 -16.91
N GLY A 930 -17.13 -6.19 -17.89
CA GLY A 930 -16.35 -7.39 -18.25
C GLY A 930 -16.43 -8.56 -17.27
N CYS A 931 -16.57 -8.29 -15.97
CA CYS A 931 -16.53 -9.34 -14.95
C CYS A 931 -17.52 -10.50 -15.15
N SER A 932 -17.00 -11.73 -15.19
CA SER A 932 -17.77 -12.97 -15.02
C SER A 932 -18.38 -13.07 -13.60
N CYS A 933 -19.32 -14.01 -13.38
CA CYS A 933 -19.85 -14.25 -12.04
C CYS A 933 -18.75 -14.74 -11.08
N GLU A 934 -17.82 -15.57 -11.56
CA GLU A 934 -16.67 -16.03 -10.79
C GLU A 934 -15.80 -14.86 -10.30
N GLN A 935 -15.41 -13.96 -11.20
CA GLN A 935 -14.60 -12.79 -10.87
C GLN A 935 -15.35 -11.86 -9.89
N LEU A 936 -16.65 -11.60 -10.11
CA LEU A 936 -17.49 -10.83 -9.17
C LEU A 936 -17.56 -11.44 -7.76
N VAL A 937 -17.53 -12.77 -7.65
CA VAL A 937 -17.58 -13.46 -6.36
C VAL A 937 -16.19 -13.57 -5.71
N ASP A 938 -15.12 -13.66 -6.50
CA ASP A 938 -13.73 -13.53 -6.02
C ASP A 938 -13.48 -12.14 -5.41
N VAL A 939 -13.99 -11.06 -6.02
CA VAL A 939 -13.97 -9.68 -5.48
C VAL A 939 -14.68 -9.61 -4.13
N ALA A 940 -15.94 -10.06 -4.05
CA ALA A 940 -16.73 -9.97 -2.82
C ALA A 940 -16.04 -10.69 -1.63
N GLU A 941 -15.43 -11.85 -1.90
CA GLU A 941 -14.75 -12.70 -0.92
C GLU A 941 -13.27 -12.34 -0.67
N ASN A 942 -12.71 -11.30 -1.32
CA ASN A 942 -11.30 -10.90 -1.22
C ASN A 942 -10.28 -11.98 -1.67
N LYS A 943 -10.67 -12.88 -2.58
CA LYS A 943 -9.80 -13.99 -3.02
C LYS A 943 -8.77 -13.60 -4.07
N LYS A 944 -9.07 -12.57 -4.86
CA LYS A 944 -8.19 -11.92 -5.82
C LYS A 944 -8.54 -10.43 -5.88
N THR A 945 -7.55 -9.61 -6.18
CA THR A 945 -7.76 -8.19 -6.47
C THR A 945 -8.13 -8.02 -7.95
N TYR A 946 -9.12 -7.19 -8.22
CA TYR A 946 -9.54 -6.73 -9.55
C TYR A 946 -9.76 -5.20 -9.46
N HIS A 947 -9.98 -4.48 -10.55
CA HIS A 947 -9.92 -3.00 -10.60
C HIS A 947 -11.11 -2.25 -9.92
N PHE A 948 -11.87 -2.95 -9.08
CA PHE A 948 -12.93 -2.40 -8.23
C PHE A 948 -12.52 -1.25 -7.30
N PRO A 949 -11.27 -1.13 -6.79
CA PRO A 949 -10.84 0.04 -6.01
C PRO A 949 -11.03 1.38 -6.73
N GLN A 950 -11.06 1.42 -8.07
CA GLN A 950 -11.40 2.62 -8.85
C GLN A 950 -12.84 3.11 -8.58
N PHE A 951 -13.71 2.24 -8.06
CA PHE A 951 -15.08 2.56 -7.67
C PHE A 951 -15.29 2.22 -6.17
N PRO A 952 -14.76 3.02 -5.21
CA PRO A 952 -14.76 2.67 -3.79
C PRO A 952 -16.15 2.37 -3.20
N ARG A 953 -17.21 3.01 -3.74
CA ARG A 953 -18.60 2.76 -3.33
C ARG A 953 -19.11 1.39 -3.83
N LEU A 954 -18.80 0.98 -5.07
CA LEU A 954 -19.11 -0.36 -5.59
C LEU A 954 -18.26 -1.45 -4.90
N HIS A 955 -16.96 -1.21 -4.73
CA HIS A 955 -16.08 -2.15 -4.03
C HIS A 955 -16.57 -2.40 -2.60
N ARG A 956 -16.89 -1.34 -1.84
CA ARG A 956 -17.45 -1.44 -0.48
C ARG A 956 -18.77 -2.19 -0.45
N GLN A 957 -19.66 -1.99 -1.45
CA GLN A 957 -20.91 -2.74 -1.56
C GLN A 957 -20.66 -4.24 -1.84
N MET A 958 -19.79 -4.58 -2.80
CA MET A 958 -19.42 -5.97 -3.11
C MET A 958 -18.77 -6.68 -1.91
N ARG A 959 -17.85 -6.01 -1.21
CA ARG A 959 -17.19 -6.52 0.01
C ARG A 959 -18.13 -6.58 1.23
N SER A 960 -19.29 -5.92 1.18
CA SER A 960 -20.35 -6.01 2.20
C SER A 960 -21.41 -7.09 1.94
N LEU A 961 -21.33 -7.80 0.80
CA LEU A 961 -22.25 -8.91 0.51
C LEU A 961 -22.09 -10.03 1.55
N PHE A 962 -23.18 -10.39 2.22
CA PHE A 962 -23.17 -11.50 3.18
C PHE A 962 -22.68 -12.81 2.52
N PRO A 963 -21.89 -13.65 3.22
CA PRO A 963 -21.31 -14.87 2.66
C PRO A 963 -22.28 -15.87 2.03
N PHE A 964 -23.59 -15.82 2.36
CA PHE A 964 -24.59 -16.68 1.70
C PHE A 964 -24.90 -16.25 0.26
N TYR A 965 -24.72 -14.96 -0.09
CA TYR A 965 -24.85 -14.48 -1.47
C TYR A 965 -23.67 -14.97 -2.33
N THR A 966 -22.45 -14.97 -1.77
CA THR A 966 -21.23 -15.39 -2.46
C THR A 966 -21.16 -16.91 -2.58
N THR A 967 -21.34 -17.65 -1.48
CA THR A 967 -21.41 -19.13 -1.46
C THR A 967 -22.49 -19.64 -2.40
N GLY A 968 -23.71 -19.09 -2.28
CA GLY A 968 -24.84 -19.45 -3.14
C GLY A 968 -24.69 -19.00 -4.60
N ALA A 969 -23.72 -18.13 -4.93
CA ALA A 969 -23.34 -17.83 -6.30
C ALA A 969 -22.29 -18.81 -6.83
N ARG A 970 -21.29 -19.22 -6.01
CA ARG A 970 -20.30 -20.26 -6.40
C ARG A 970 -20.92 -21.60 -6.74
N ASP A 971 -21.93 -22.03 -5.98
CA ASP A 971 -22.62 -23.30 -6.26
C ASP A 971 -23.63 -23.21 -7.41
N PHE A 972 -24.34 -22.07 -7.55
CA PHE A 972 -25.58 -22.01 -8.35
C PHE A 972 -25.73 -20.80 -9.30
N GLY A 973 -24.72 -19.94 -9.42
CA GLY A 973 -24.65 -18.79 -10.33
C GLY A 973 -25.14 -17.49 -9.69
N CYS A 974 -24.72 -16.35 -10.23
CA CYS A 974 -24.96 -15.03 -9.62
C CYS A 974 -26.44 -14.68 -9.57
N GLY A 975 -26.90 -14.15 -8.44
CA GLY A 975 -28.25 -13.62 -8.30
C GLY A 975 -28.40 -12.28 -9.02
N LYS A 976 -29.62 -12.00 -9.52
CA LYS A 976 -29.95 -10.74 -10.22
C LYS A 976 -29.40 -9.49 -9.52
N ALA A 977 -29.46 -9.44 -8.18
CA ALA A 977 -29.00 -8.31 -7.38
C ALA A 977 -27.48 -8.03 -7.47
N ILE A 978 -26.64 -9.05 -7.65
CA ILE A 978 -25.18 -8.85 -7.81
C ILE A 978 -24.91 -8.22 -9.18
N VAL A 979 -25.59 -8.71 -10.23
CA VAL A 979 -25.45 -8.20 -11.59
C VAL A 979 -26.04 -6.78 -11.73
N ASP A 980 -27.21 -6.52 -11.14
CA ASP A 980 -27.80 -5.17 -11.08
C ASP A 980 -26.94 -4.17 -10.27
N MET A 981 -26.20 -4.64 -9.26
CA MET A 981 -25.33 -3.79 -8.43
C MET A 981 -24.16 -3.24 -9.25
N VAL A 982 -23.47 -4.08 -10.02
CA VAL A 982 -22.36 -3.65 -10.89
C VAL A 982 -22.88 -2.74 -12.01
N LYS A 983 -24.02 -3.10 -12.61
CA LYS A 983 -24.71 -2.32 -13.66
C LYS A 983 -25.18 -0.92 -13.22
N ALA A 984 -25.19 -0.62 -11.92
CA ALA A 984 -25.60 0.69 -11.40
C ALA A 984 -24.48 1.74 -11.41
N PHE A 985 -23.24 1.34 -11.77
CA PHE A 985 -22.05 2.17 -11.91
C PHE A 985 -21.52 2.09 -13.35
#